data_AF-A0AAW5HYQ8-F1
#
_entry.id   AF-A0AAW5HYQ8-F1
#
_cell.length_a   1.000
_cell.length_b   1.000
_cell.length_c   1.000
_cell.angle_alpha   90.00
_cell.angle_beta   90.00
_cell.angle_gamma   90.00
#
_symmetry.space_group_name_H-M   'P 1'
#
loop_
_entity.id
_entity.type
_entity.pdbx_description
1 polymer ?
#
loop_
_entity_poly.entity_id
_entity_poly.type
_entity_poly.pdbx_seq_one_letter_code
_entity_poly.pdbx_strand_id
1 'polypeptide(L)'
;MSTFPTFASFYEAVHGFAPFKWQDELAQQVWERKSWPEQVAAPTGAGKTSALDIAVWALAKDVAEHGVGARHFPLRIFLTVERRLVVDGAAAHGAIIANRLETQPQLAPVRDALRQLLPRDHKGPVLRVTSLHGGKAPEREWLTPVGAQIITATVTQLASRTLFRGVSVSPRTLSMHAGLTGVDRLILIDEPHLAPAAVKMWREVEQLQRQYPRSPLVGSTVVLGATIPESLRSADCFIGSLAEDPSPAAKARLGIKKPVRLVETSKPVDELVAAAETAFQSRSQDPDSDGVLVVVNTVKRAVDVAKKLRTKLKRSSANVVLLTSTVRPIDRVLPDDFTPDTVIVATQTVEVGVDIDAEVLVTELPSLPALVQRFGRVNRTGLRQQRESTVVIPVKPDGAAKSIYGREQMQASRDSLFAQAEDGLIGDASTLVVPSEAWEPDPRTCSVEEYLPRLTSTRPPAQVPWEALAFGPDATDRASVTLAWRENLDEILDQAQVFPDETIAIPIGQAQAFLSGKSSDAAFADTVARSGDKPKSQRITINCRIRVGEEWVQPESISQVEPDALVVISASEGGYSPETGFSTKLQAPVEDQSMQICVQQGRGFFDIGLLDEQDLFMLAEQLGLEPADLILQRIAERFSDVDVENLDVVLSGRAVGVRYSTAAARRTPKRVTLADHSVQTSQLAEQYATLSGIPDDMVEAVSRAGLLHDAGKVDPGFQHSFGNYLPEPVAKPVGRVMPSLLDRGQTTWRHEVLSATAVRGDSFADELVRHLILSHHGWARRLSPHDGTTYTNSLRYRLLEEQFGPWGVALYETMLRSADWAASASPRSGLAESWESLNIHVNPNSLVDVSEYAVTHVFTGPRPYSLTMLLAGIGALASCVRNGDTSAKLRVVDGKVELSSTVDPSWDMQLYNSMAFSLEVGAGFKSPDGTLCDSDAKDRVKGRNKWYLQHRQSALEQCPEAAPLFFDAFTDDGESRLFSIPIFHGNGKPYFAIVTDDPVQRTQSLYDPTIGLVDGKGTGGLDVNTDDRFSGDMDRRYSEDHLAWAIAGMVALGMPGDENGSGVRDRQLTLTAPTEWSTLEEIQDFVMSPISTLPIYKWRDQPTRQSGQIKVWEPIMDSS
;
A
#
# COMPACT_ATOMS: atom_id res chain seq x y z
N MET A 1 -15.07 44.25 -8.37
CA MET A 1 -14.50 43.03 -7.76
C MET A 1 -15.67 42.15 -7.36
N SER A 2 -15.84 40.98 -7.98
CA SER A 2 -16.86 40.02 -7.56
C SER A 2 -16.48 39.45 -6.19
N THR A 3 -17.40 39.49 -5.23
CA THR A 3 -17.26 38.84 -3.92
C THR A 3 -17.08 37.33 -4.08
N PHE A 4 -16.21 36.71 -3.26
CA PHE A 4 -16.03 35.26 -3.25
C PHE A 4 -17.36 34.56 -2.93
N PRO A 5 -17.78 33.50 -3.65
CA PRO A 5 -19.10 32.91 -3.49
C PRO A 5 -19.26 32.20 -2.13
N THR A 6 -20.47 32.24 -1.57
CA THR A 6 -20.85 31.35 -0.46
C THR A 6 -20.80 29.90 -0.92
N PHE A 7 -20.76 28.95 0.03
CA PHE A 7 -20.78 27.52 -0.33
C PHE A 7 -22.05 27.16 -1.12
N ALA A 8 -23.22 27.63 -0.68
CA ALA A 8 -24.47 27.46 -1.42
C ALA A 8 -24.41 27.93 -2.89
N SER A 9 -23.91 29.14 -3.16
CA SER A 9 -23.78 29.65 -4.53
C SER A 9 -22.72 28.91 -5.34
N PHE A 10 -21.62 28.48 -4.71
CA PHE A 10 -20.61 27.64 -5.33
C PHE A 10 -21.21 26.30 -5.77
N TYR A 11 -21.90 25.62 -4.86
CA TYR A 11 -22.49 24.30 -5.08
C TYR A 11 -23.57 24.34 -6.16
N GLU A 12 -24.44 25.35 -6.13
CA GLU A 12 -25.47 25.56 -7.17
C GLU A 12 -24.86 25.83 -8.55
N ALA A 13 -23.75 26.58 -8.64
CA ALA A 13 -23.07 26.82 -9.90
C ALA A 13 -22.37 25.55 -10.46
N VAL A 14 -21.95 24.62 -9.60
CA VAL A 14 -21.36 23.33 -10.01
C VAL A 14 -22.44 22.35 -10.45
N HIS A 15 -23.48 22.16 -9.63
CA HIS A 15 -24.45 21.06 -9.78
C HIS A 15 -25.79 21.47 -10.40
N GLY A 16 -26.10 22.76 -10.45
CA GLY A 16 -27.37 23.30 -10.97
C GLY A 16 -28.53 23.29 -9.96
N PHE A 17 -28.26 22.94 -8.70
CA PHE A 17 -29.24 22.96 -7.61
C PHE A 17 -28.57 23.30 -6.28
N ALA A 18 -29.34 23.86 -5.34
CA ALA A 18 -28.83 24.25 -4.02
C ALA A 18 -28.40 23.03 -3.17
N PRO A 19 -27.38 23.17 -2.30
CA PRO A 19 -26.99 22.10 -1.39
C PRO A 19 -28.05 21.88 -0.30
N PHE A 20 -27.98 20.72 0.35
CA PHE A 20 -28.72 20.50 1.60
C PHE A 20 -28.19 21.40 2.71
N LYS A 21 -29.06 21.75 3.66
CA LYS A 21 -28.77 22.59 4.83
C LYS A 21 -27.54 22.09 5.60
N TRP A 22 -27.46 20.79 5.85
CA TRP A 22 -26.32 20.20 6.58
C TRP A 22 -24.98 20.36 5.84
N GLN A 23 -24.98 20.40 4.51
CA GLN A 23 -23.77 20.57 3.71
C GLN A 23 -23.25 22.00 3.85
N ASP A 24 -24.16 23.00 3.84
CA ASP A 24 -23.81 24.40 4.05
C ASP A 24 -23.36 24.66 5.50
N GLU A 25 -24.03 24.06 6.49
CA GLU A 25 -23.62 24.12 7.91
C GLU A 25 -22.24 23.51 8.13
N LEU A 26 -21.97 22.33 7.54
CA LEU A 26 -20.64 21.71 7.61
C LEU A 26 -19.59 22.61 6.95
N ALA A 27 -19.88 23.20 5.78
CA ALA A 27 -18.96 24.10 5.10
C ALA A 27 -18.63 25.33 5.96
N GLN A 28 -19.64 25.94 6.58
CA GLN A 28 -19.47 27.06 7.51
C GLN A 28 -18.63 26.66 8.72
N GLN A 29 -18.95 25.54 9.37
CA GLN A 29 -18.20 25.04 10.53
C GLN A 29 -16.73 24.78 10.18
N VAL A 30 -16.47 24.09 9.07
CA VAL A 30 -15.10 23.80 8.60
C VAL A 30 -14.33 25.10 8.37
N TRP A 31 -14.98 26.08 7.72
CA TRP A 31 -14.38 27.37 7.43
C TRP A 31 -14.10 28.22 8.67
N GLU A 32 -15.01 28.24 9.64
CA GLU A 32 -14.90 29.00 10.88
C GLU A 32 -13.85 28.40 11.83
N ARG A 33 -13.85 27.07 11.96
CA ARG A 33 -12.89 26.36 12.82
C ARG A 33 -11.50 26.23 12.21
N LYS A 34 -11.36 26.45 10.89
CA LYS A 34 -10.14 26.15 10.12
C LYS A 34 -9.69 24.69 10.26
N SER A 35 -10.63 23.79 10.55
CA SER A 35 -10.38 22.37 10.76
C SER A 35 -11.61 21.55 10.40
N TRP A 36 -11.37 20.30 10.02
CA TRP A 36 -12.44 19.33 9.80
C TRP A 36 -12.80 18.62 11.09
N PRO A 37 -14.09 18.29 11.31
CA PRO A 37 -14.46 17.37 12.37
C PRO A 37 -13.89 15.98 12.09
N GLU A 38 -13.55 15.22 13.13
CA GLU A 38 -13.04 13.85 12.96
C GLU A 38 -14.09 12.87 12.39
N GLN A 39 -15.38 13.17 12.58
CA GLN A 39 -16.51 12.41 12.05
C GLN A 39 -17.56 13.33 11.43
N VAL A 40 -18.09 12.93 10.26
CA VAL A 40 -19.29 13.53 9.64
C VAL A 40 -20.39 12.47 9.57
N ALA A 41 -21.34 12.57 10.49
CA ALA A 41 -22.52 11.72 10.57
C ALA A 41 -23.68 12.34 9.77
N ALA A 42 -23.68 12.11 8.46
CA ALA A 42 -24.79 12.50 7.58
C ALA A 42 -25.67 11.28 7.20
N PRO A 43 -26.99 11.45 7.00
CA PRO A 43 -27.90 10.37 6.63
C PRO A 43 -27.52 9.68 5.31
N THR A 44 -27.76 8.37 5.20
CA THR A 44 -27.53 7.62 3.95
C THR A 44 -28.36 8.19 2.81
N GLY A 45 -27.73 8.40 1.65
CA GLY A 45 -28.39 9.00 0.49
C GLY A 45 -28.51 10.53 0.52
N ALA A 46 -28.03 11.21 1.58
CA ALA A 46 -28.04 12.68 1.69
C ALA A 46 -26.87 13.38 0.98
N GLY A 47 -26.15 12.69 0.08
CA GLY A 47 -25.08 13.29 -0.73
C GLY A 47 -23.75 13.52 0.02
N LYS A 48 -23.27 12.54 0.80
CA LYS A 48 -22.01 12.63 1.58
C LYS A 48 -20.78 12.99 0.73
N THR A 49 -20.77 12.62 -0.55
CA THR A 49 -19.72 12.95 -1.52
C THR A 49 -19.49 14.45 -1.67
N SER A 50 -20.47 15.29 -1.27
CA SER A 50 -20.31 16.75 -1.23
C SER A 50 -19.22 17.25 -0.30
N ALA A 51 -18.67 16.39 0.56
CA ALA A 51 -17.46 16.71 1.33
C ALA A 51 -16.28 17.10 0.41
N LEU A 52 -16.23 16.57 -0.82
CA LEU A 52 -15.26 17.00 -1.84
C LEU A 52 -15.49 18.47 -2.24
N ASP A 53 -16.73 18.88 -2.50
CA ASP A 53 -17.10 20.26 -2.82
C ASP A 53 -16.71 21.22 -1.68
N ILE A 54 -17.00 20.82 -0.44
CA ILE A 54 -16.67 21.61 0.76
C ILE A 54 -15.16 21.80 0.87
N ALA A 55 -14.38 20.73 0.65
CA ALA A 55 -12.92 20.79 0.73
C ALA A 55 -12.32 21.70 -0.35
N VAL A 56 -12.81 21.62 -1.59
CA VAL A 56 -12.36 22.50 -2.69
C VAL A 56 -12.74 23.95 -2.43
N TRP A 57 -13.97 24.21 -1.99
CA TRP A 57 -14.44 25.56 -1.66
C TRP A 57 -13.65 26.17 -0.49
N ALA A 58 -13.44 25.41 0.59
CA ALA A 58 -12.69 25.85 1.75
C ALA A 58 -11.24 26.17 1.40
N LEU A 59 -10.57 25.30 0.63
CA LEU A 59 -9.22 25.54 0.12
C LEU A 59 -9.13 26.79 -0.73
N ALA A 60 -10.03 26.95 -1.72
CA ALA A 60 -10.03 28.11 -2.59
C ALA A 60 -10.29 29.41 -1.82
N LYS A 61 -11.21 29.38 -0.86
CA LYS A 61 -11.52 30.54 -0.01
C LYS A 61 -10.34 30.92 0.87
N ASP A 62 -9.65 29.93 1.43
CA ASP A 62 -8.46 30.13 2.25
C ASP A 62 -7.33 30.78 1.46
N VAL A 63 -7.09 30.31 0.24
CA VAL A 63 -6.09 30.93 -0.66
C VAL A 63 -6.50 32.34 -1.08
N ALA A 64 -7.79 32.58 -1.31
CA ALA A 64 -8.29 33.92 -1.66
C ALA A 64 -8.11 34.94 -0.53
N GLU A 65 -8.25 34.51 0.74
CA GLU A 65 -8.18 35.40 1.91
C GLU A 65 -6.77 35.50 2.52
N HIS A 66 -6.02 34.40 2.56
CA HIS A 66 -4.73 34.32 3.25
C HIS A 66 -3.53 34.11 2.32
N GLY A 67 -3.77 33.83 1.03
CA GLY A 67 -2.71 33.48 0.08
C GLY A 67 -2.17 32.07 0.26
N VAL A 68 -1.12 31.73 -0.49
CA VAL A 68 -0.60 30.36 -0.60
C VAL A 68 0.18 29.90 0.64
N GLY A 69 0.96 30.81 1.25
CA GLY A 69 1.89 30.49 2.34
C GLY A 69 1.28 30.42 3.74
N ALA A 70 0.06 30.95 3.95
CA ALA A 70 -0.63 30.98 5.25
C ALA A 70 -1.91 30.12 5.26
N ARG A 71 -1.88 29.05 4.47
CA ARG A 71 -3.02 28.18 4.22
C ARG A 71 -3.19 27.14 5.34
N HIS A 72 -4.45 26.92 5.72
CA HIS A 72 -4.91 25.97 6.73
C HIS A 72 -5.40 24.66 6.09
N PHE A 73 -5.96 24.72 4.88
CA PHE A 73 -6.51 23.55 4.22
C PHE A 73 -5.51 22.86 3.28
N PRO A 74 -5.46 21.52 3.26
CA PRO A 74 -4.49 20.78 2.47
C PRO A 74 -4.71 20.88 0.96
N LEU A 75 -3.64 20.76 0.17
CA LEU A 75 -3.73 20.76 -1.30
C LEU A 75 -4.38 19.49 -1.87
N ARG A 76 -4.26 18.36 -1.16
CA ARG A 76 -4.67 17.04 -1.65
C ARG A 76 -5.84 16.51 -0.83
N ILE A 77 -6.93 16.26 -1.52
CA ILE A 77 -8.18 15.76 -0.95
C ILE A 77 -8.35 14.32 -1.41
N PHE A 78 -8.12 13.38 -0.50
CA PHE A 78 -8.36 11.96 -0.73
C PHE A 78 -9.79 11.61 -0.35
N LEU A 79 -10.53 10.96 -1.25
CA LEU A 79 -11.73 10.20 -0.89
C LEU A 79 -11.42 8.72 -1.03
N THR A 80 -11.45 8.00 0.09
CA THR A 80 -11.03 6.60 0.15
C THR A 80 -12.10 5.66 0.65
N VAL A 81 -12.15 4.49 0.00
CA VAL A 81 -13.11 3.43 0.27
C VAL A 81 -12.62 2.14 -0.39
N GLU A 82 -12.76 1.00 0.27
CA GLU A 82 -12.30 -0.29 -0.27
C GLU A 82 -13.28 -0.89 -1.31
N ARG A 83 -13.74 -0.05 -2.25
CA ARG A 83 -14.73 -0.38 -3.29
C ARG A 83 -14.47 0.43 -4.57
N ARG A 84 -14.04 -0.24 -5.64
CA ARG A 84 -13.66 0.38 -6.92
C ARG A 84 -14.79 1.23 -7.54
N LEU A 85 -16.03 0.74 -7.55
CA LEU A 85 -17.17 1.48 -8.12
C LEU A 85 -17.45 2.80 -7.39
N VAL A 86 -17.30 2.83 -6.07
CA VAL A 86 -17.45 4.06 -5.29
C VAL A 86 -16.31 5.03 -5.60
N VAL A 87 -15.09 4.51 -5.72
CA VAL A 87 -13.91 5.29 -6.11
C VAL A 87 -14.13 5.94 -7.48
N ASP A 88 -14.66 5.21 -8.46
CA ASP A 88 -14.97 5.73 -9.79
C ASP A 88 -16.12 6.75 -9.78
N GLY A 89 -17.20 6.48 -9.04
CA GLY A 89 -18.30 7.44 -8.86
C GLY A 89 -17.84 8.75 -8.22
N ALA A 90 -16.97 8.69 -7.22
CA ALA A 90 -16.37 9.87 -6.61
C ALA A 90 -15.42 10.61 -7.57
N ALA A 91 -14.70 9.89 -8.43
CA ALA A 91 -13.85 10.50 -9.46
C ALA A 91 -14.69 11.27 -10.48
N ALA A 92 -15.82 10.69 -10.91
CA ALA A 92 -16.77 11.35 -11.79
C ALA A 92 -17.35 12.63 -11.15
N HIS A 93 -17.69 12.58 -9.87
CA HIS A 93 -18.11 13.77 -9.10
C HIS A 93 -17.02 14.85 -9.08
N GLY A 94 -15.77 14.47 -8.80
CA GLY A 94 -14.63 15.39 -8.86
C GLY A 94 -14.42 16.01 -10.25
N ALA A 95 -14.60 15.23 -11.32
CA ALA A 95 -14.48 15.70 -12.70
C ALA A 95 -15.55 16.75 -13.05
N ILE A 96 -16.77 16.61 -12.52
CA ILE A 96 -17.82 17.65 -12.64
C ILE A 96 -17.34 18.96 -12.01
N ILE A 97 -16.80 18.92 -10.79
CA ILE A 97 -16.27 20.10 -10.10
C ILE A 97 -15.17 20.76 -10.97
N ALA A 98 -14.18 19.98 -11.40
CA ALA A 98 -13.06 20.48 -12.19
C ALA A 98 -13.53 21.13 -13.52
N ASN A 99 -14.44 20.48 -14.24
CA ASN A 99 -14.98 21.02 -15.49
C ASN A 99 -15.80 22.31 -15.27
N ARG A 100 -16.62 22.36 -14.22
CA ARG A 100 -17.45 23.53 -13.92
C ARG A 100 -16.61 24.73 -13.50
N LEU A 101 -15.53 24.53 -12.75
CA LEU A 101 -14.57 25.58 -12.39
C LEU A 101 -13.98 26.29 -13.63
N GLU A 102 -13.73 25.56 -14.71
CA GLU A 102 -13.19 26.14 -15.94
C GLU A 102 -14.28 26.80 -16.81
N THR A 103 -15.48 26.23 -16.84
CA THR A 103 -16.54 26.62 -17.78
C THR A 103 -17.52 27.67 -17.26
N GLN A 104 -17.74 27.75 -15.94
CA GLN A 104 -18.75 28.64 -15.35
C GLN A 104 -18.16 30.00 -14.93
N PRO A 105 -18.61 31.13 -15.51
CA PRO A 105 -18.10 32.45 -15.14
C PRO A 105 -18.30 32.82 -13.67
N GLN A 106 -19.36 32.31 -13.04
CA GLN A 106 -19.68 32.55 -11.63
C GLN A 106 -18.63 31.96 -10.69
N LEU A 107 -17.89 30.94 -11.15
CA LEU A 107 -16.83 30.27 -10.42
C LEU A 107 -15.44 30.91 -10.63
N ALA A 108 -15.36 32.03 -11.37
CA ALA A 108 -14.09 32.72 -11.62
C ALA A 108 -13.30 33.06 -10.34
N PRO A 109 -13.90 33.57 -9.24
CA PRO A 109 -13.14 33.83 -8.00
C PRO A 109 -12.52 32.56 -7.39
N VAL A 110 -13.21 31.43 -7.48
CA VAL A 110 -12.74 30.13 -6.98
C VAL A 110 -11.60 29.62 -7.88
N ARG A 111 -11.81 29.66 -9.20
CA ARG A 111 -10.79 29.27 -10.19
C ARG A 111 -9.53 30.12 -10.06
N ASP A 112 -9.67 31.42 -9.94
CA ASP A 112 -8.55 32.37 -9.87
C ASP A 112 -7.77 32.19 -8.55
N ALA A 113 -8.44 31.84 -7.45
CA ALA A 113 -7.78 31.47 -6.19
C ALA A 113 -6.98 30.16 -6.35
N LEU A 114 -7.59 29.09 -6.88
CA LEU A 114 -6.91 27.82 -7.10
C LEU A 114 -5.76 27.93 -8.12
N ARG A 115 -5.86 28.82 -9.11
CA ARG A 115 -4.77 29.10 -10.06
C ARG A 115 -3.51 29.62 -9.37
N GLN A 116 -3.62 30.29 -8.23
CA GLN A 116 -2.46 30.75 -7.45
C GLN A 116 -1.62 29.61 -6.87
N LEU A 117 -2.19 28.40 -6.78
CA LEU A 117 -1.49 27.20 -6.33
C LEU A 117 -0.68 26.50 -7.44
N LEU A 118 -0.69 27.06 -8.65
CA LEU A 118 -0.08 26.47 -9.83
C LEU A 118 1.00 27.38 -10.44
N PRO A 119 1.98 26.81 -11.15
CA PRO A 119 2.93 27.59 -11.93
C PRO A 119 2.24 28.54 -12.91
N ARG A 120 2.82 29.73 -13.13
CA ARG A 120 2.25 30.76 -14.02
C ARG A 120 2.08 30.30 -15.46
N ASP A 121 2.91 29.38 -15.92
CA ASP A 121 2.90 28.80 -17.26
C ASP A 121 2.13 27.46 -17.33
N HIS A 122 1.49 27.03 -16.25
CA HIS A 122 0.64 25.83 -16.24
C HIS A 122 -0.55 25.98 -17.19
N LYS A 123 -0.72 25.01 -18.10
CA LYS A 123 -1.74 25.03 -19.15
C LYS A 123 -2.92 24.09 -18.89
N GLY A 124 -2.94 23.40 -17.75
CA GLY A 124 -4.01 22.48 -17.37
C GLY A 124 -5.12 23.10 -16.52
N PRO A 125 -6.10 22.28 -16.10
CA PRO A 125 -7.15 22.71 -15.18
C PRO A 125 -6.59 23.15 -13.82
N VAL A 126 -7.31 24.02 -13.13
CA VAL A 126 -6.95 24.49 -11.77
C VAL A 126 -7.14 23.44 -10.68
N LEU A 127 -8.01 22.45 -10.92
CA LEU A 127 -8.26 21.31 -10.05
C LEU A 127 -7.96 20.02 -10.81
N ARG A 128 -7.02 19.22 -10.30
CA ARG A 128 -6.71 17.90 -10.85
C ARG A 128 -7.57 16.84 -10.18
N VAL A 129 -8.00 15.84 -10.95
CA VAL A 129 -8.77 14.70 -10.43
C VAL A 129 -8.09 13.42 -10.90
N THR A 130 -7.75 12.54 -9.97
CA THR A 130 -7.08 11.27 -10.28
C THR A 130 -7.71 10.14 -9.48
N SER A 131 -7.81 8.94 -10.09
CA SER A 131 -8.34 7.74 -9.44
C SER A 131 -7.25 6.66 -9.31
N LEU A 132 -7.05 6.13 -8.10
CA LEU A 132 -6.02 5.17 -7.73
C LEU A 132 -6.64 3.87 -7.18
N HIS A 133 -6.74 2.83 -8.02
CA HIS A 133 -7.16 1.49 -7.60
C HIS A 133 -6.65 0.41 -8.56
N GLY A 134 -6.66 -0.85 -8.11
CA GLY A 134 -6.38 -1.99 -8.99
C GLY A 134 -7.30 -1.97 -10.21
N GLY A 135 -6.73 -2.04 -11.40
CA GLY A 135 -7.44 -1.95 -12.69
C GLY A 135 -7.14 -0.69 -13.51
N LYS A 136 -6.60 0.38 -12.90
CA LYS A 136 -6.08 1.55 -13.64
C LYS A 136 -4.56 1.57 -13.59
N ALA A 137 -3.91 1.84 -14.72
CA ALA A 137 -2.49 2.15 -14.72
C ALA A 137 -2.26 3.39 -13.84
N PRO A 138 -1.29 3.38 -12.92
CA PRO A 138 -1.06 4.53 -12.05
C PRO A 138 -0.65 5.74 -12.89
N GLU A 139 -1.54 6.72 -13.00
CA GLU A 139 -1.26 7.99 -13.66
C GLU A 139 -0.15 8.70 -12.85
N ARG A 140 0.92 9.11 -13.50
CA ARG A 140 2.00 9.86 -12.83
C ARG A 140 1.62 11.32 -12.56
N GLU A 141 0.50 11.78 -13.12
CA GLU A 141 0.10 13.18 -13.06
C GLU A 141 -0.16 13.66 -11.63
N TRP A 142 -0.72 12.85 -10.74
CA TRP A 142 -0.97 13.27 -9.35
C TRP A 142 0.32 13.41 -8.50
N LEU A 143 1.47 12.92 -8.99
CA LEU A 143 2.76 13.01 -8.30
C LEU A 143 3.38 14.40 -8.42
N THR A 144 2.61 15.42 -8.04
CA THR A 144 3.05 16.80 -7.96
C THR A 144 2.82 17.34 -6.54
N PRO A 145 3.75 18.15 -6.01
CA PRO A 145 3.59 18.76 -4.69
C PRO A 145 2.68 19.99 -4.70
N VAL A 146 2.29 20.51 -5.88
CA VAL A 146 1.55 21.77 -6.02
C VAL A 146 0.18 21.60 -6.67
N GLY A 147 -0.66 22.62 -6.54
CA GLY A 147 -2.01 22.64 -7.11
C GLY A 147 -3.03 21.84 -6.31
N ALA A 148 -4.29 22.25 -6.40
CA ALA A 148 -5.39 21.54 -5.74
C ALA A 148 -5.69 20.22 -6.47
N GLN A 149 -5.89 19.15 -5.69
CA GLN A 149 -6.12 17.81 -6.22
C GLN A 149 -7.23 17.08 -5.46
N ILE A 150 -8.13 16.44 -6.20
CA ILE A 150 -8.99 15.37 -5.69
C ILE A 150 -8.37 14.04 -6.13
N ILE A 151 -8.06 13.19 -5.17
CA ILE A 151 -7.56 11.83 -5.42
C ILE A 151 -8.57 10.84 -4.84
N THR A 152 -9.22 10.06 -5.69
CA THR A 152 -10.08 8.97 -5.22
C THR A 152 -9.25 7.69 -5.18
N ALA A 153 -9.29 6.94 -4.09
CA ALA A 153 -8.41 5.77 -3.95
C ALA A 153 -9.03 4.63 -3.14
N THR A 154 -8.66 3.38 -3.43
CA THR A 154 -8.93 2.31 -2.45
C THR A 154 -8.10 2.53 -1.19
N VAL A 155 -8.58 2.02 -0.05
CA VAL A 155 -7.84 2.08 1.22
C VAL A 155 -6.49 1.43 1.04
N THR A 156 -6.42 0.30 0.34
CA THR A 156 -5.18 -0.40 0.01
C THR A 156 -4.16 0.46 -0.72
N GLN A 157 -4.58 1.20 -1.76
CA GLN A 157 -3.67 2.06 -2.51
C GLN A 157 -3.17 3.23 -1.66
N LEU A 158 -4.03 3.85 -0.86
CA LEU A 158 -3.65 4.98 -0.03
C LEU A 158 -2.81 4.58 1.19
N ALA A 159 -3.19 3.50 1.88
CA ALA A 159 -2.51 3.02 3.08
C ALA A 159 -1.10 2.53 2.78
N SER A 160 -0.92 1.71 1.74
CA SER A 160 0.40 1.24 1.31
C SER A 160 1.34 2.41 1.01
N ARG A 161 0.87 3.42 0.25
CA ARG A 161 1.64 4.64 -0.07
C ARG A 161 2.01 5.46 1.15
N THR A 162 1.08 5.59 2.09
CA THR A 162 1.33 6.28 3.36
C THR A 162 2.47 5.60 4.13
N LEU A 163 2.52 4.26 4.12
CA LEU A 163 3.52 3.48 4.82
C LEU A 163 4.84 3.32 4.04
N PHE A 164 5.19 4.23 3.12
CA PHE A 164 6.41 4.10 2.28
C PHE A 164 6.47 2.75 1.54
N ARG A 165 5.30 2.17 1.28
CA ARG A 165 5.09 1.03 0.40
C ARG A 165 4.27 1.53 -0.78
N GLY A 166 3.82 0.61 -1.61
CA GLY A 166 3.01 1.00 -2.74
C GLY A 166 2.74 -0.21 -3.59
N VAL A 167 1.50 -0.68 -3.50
CA VAL A 167 1.01 -1.70 -4.41
C VAL A 167 1.14 -1.18 -5.84
N SER A 168 1.87 -1.91 -6.67
CA SER A 168 2.16 -1.54 -8.07
C SER A 168 2.92 -0.21 -8.25
N VAL A 169 3.74 0.20 -7.26
CA VAL A 169 4.58 1.40 -7.31
C VAL A 169 6.07 1.02 -7.36
N SER A 170 6.86 1.76 -8.16
CA SER A 170 8.31 1.55 -8.21
C SER A 170 8.98 1.87 -6.87
N PRO A 171 9.92 1.05 -6.38
CA PRO A 171 10.70 1.36 -5.18
C PRO A 171 11.34 2.75 -5.19
N ARG A 172 11.73 3.24 -6.38
CA ARG A 172 12.34 4.57 -6.55
C ARG A 172 11.39 5.69 -6.17
N THR A 173 10.07 5.54 -6.36
CA THR A 173 9.12 6.64 -6.14
C THR A 173 8.41 6.54 -4.79
N LEU A 174 8.65 5.50 -3.98
CA LEU A 174 7.95 5.27 -2.71
C LEU A 174 7.96 6.49 -1.78
N SER A 175 9.09 7.19 -1.66
CA SER A 175 9.16 8.40 -0.85
C SER A 175 8.29 9.53 -1.41
N MET A 176 8.20 9.69 -2.74
CA MET A 176 7.30 10.68 -3.32
C MET A 176 5.84 10.41 -2.96
N HIS A 177 5.43 9.16 -3.09
CA HIS A 177 4.08 8.73 -2.72
C HIS A 177 3.82 8.98 -1.24
N ALA A 178 4.73 8.55 -0.36
CA ALA A 178 4.59 8.73 1.08
C ALA A 178 4.48 10.21 1.47
N GLY A 179 5.33 11.09 0.91
CA GLY A 179 5.26 12.52 1.16
C GLY A 179 3.90 13.12 0.80
N LEU A 180 3.35 12.76 -0.36
CA LEU A 180 2.06 13.26 -0.84
C LEU A 180 0.84 12.64 -0.14
N THR A 181 0.99 11.48 0.51
CA THR A 181 -0.10 10.82 1.26
C THR A 181 0.00 11.02 2.78
N GLY A 182 1.15 11.45 3.30
CA GLY A 182 1.40 11.58 4.74
C GLY A 182 1.24 13.00 5.28
N VAL A 183 1.49 14.03 4.47
CA VAL A 183 1.38 15.45 4.85
C VAL A 183 0.60 16.25 3.82
N ASP A 184 0.06 17.40 4.22
CA ASP A 184 -0.70 18.39 3.45
C ASP A 184 -1.84 17.72 2.68
N ARG A 185 -2.55 16.82 3.39
CA ARG A 185 -3.61 15.97 2.86
C ARG A 185 -4.85 15.87 3.76
N LEU A 186 -6.04 15.87 3.16
CA LEU A 186 -7.30 15.52 3.80
C LEU A 186 -7.68 14.11 3.36
N ILE A 187 -7.95 13.17 4.28
CA ILE A 187 -8.54 11.87 3.96
C ILE A 187 -9.99 11.88 4.40
N LEU A 188 -10.89 11.70 3.45
CA LEU A 188 -12.31 11.45 3.64
C LEU A 188 -12.56 9.94 3.45
N ILE A 189 -12.85 9.23 4.53
CA ILE A 189 -13.07 7.78 4.50
C ILE A 189 -14.56 7.51 4.43
N ASP A 190 -15.05 7.02 3.30
CA ASP A 190 -16.42 6.52 3.18
C ASP A 190 -16.47 5.04 3.58
N GLU A 191 -17.56 4.65 4.23
CA GLU A 191 -17.74 3.31 4.82
C GLU A 191 -16.55 2.87 5.70
N PRO A 192 -16.17 3.67 6.73
CA PRO A 192 -14.97 3.47 7.54
C PRO A 192 -14.95 2.15 8.31
N HIS A 193 -16.12 1.53 8.50
CA HIS A 193 -16.29 0.22 9.10
C HIS A 193 -15.63 -0.91 8.29
N LEU A 194 -15.34 -0.68 7.00
CA LEU A 194 -14.59 -1.62 6.17
C LEU A 194 -13.09 -1.55 6.45
N ALA A 195 -12.54 -0.52 7.08
CA ALA A 195 -11.10 -0.45 7.33
C ALA A 195 -10.74 0.25 8.65
N PRO A 196 -11.24 -0.24 9.80
CA PRO A 196 -11.00 0.38 11.09
C PRO A 196 -9.51 0.48 11.46
N ALA A 197 -8.70 -0.52 11.12
CA ALA A 197 -7.25 -0.47 11.33
C ALA A 197 -6.58 0.64 10.52
N ALA A 198 -6.97 0.84 9.26
CA ALA A 198 -6.40 1.89 8.41
C ALA A 198 -6.74 3.29 8.94
N VAL A 199 -7.97 3.48 9.44
CA VAL A 199 -8.40 4.73 10.09
C VAL A 199 -7.50 5.04 11.30
N LYS A 200 -7.27 4.04 12.16
CA LYS A 200 -6.40 4.16 13.34
C LYS A 200 -4.94 4.44 12.93
N MET A 201 -4.43 3.71 11.93
CA MET A 201 -3.09 3.90 11.37
C MET A 201 -2.91 5.33 10.83
N TRP A 202 -3.85 5.86 10.03
CA TRP A 202 -3.73 7.23 9.52
C TRP A 202 -3.81 8.29 10.62
N ARG A 203 -4.63 8.08 11.65
CA ARG A 203 -4.67 8.96 12.83
C ARG A 203 -3.37 8.90 13.63
N GLU A 204 -2.76 7.72 13.77
CA GLU A 204 -1.43 7.57 14.38
C GLU A 204 -0.36 8.29 13.55
N VAL A 205 -0.33 8.09 12.22
CA VAL A 205 0.57 8.81 11.30
C VAL A 205 0.45 10.32 11.46
N GLU A 206 -0.78 10.84 11.55
CA GLU A 206 -1.00 12.26 11.80
C GLU A 206 -0.48 12.71 13.16
N GLN A 207 -0.73 11.93 14.21
CA GLN A 207 -0.25 12.23 15.55
C GLN A 207 1.27 12.23 15.61
N LEU A 208 1.94 11.24 15.01
CA LEU A 208 3.40 11.16 14.92
C LEU A 208 3.94 12.36 14.15
N GLN A 209 3.38 12.65 12.98
CA GLN A 209 3.86 13.73 12.13
C GLN A 209 3.66 15.12 12.76
N ARG A 210 2.62 15.34 13.58
CA ARG A 210 2.40 16.61 14.30
C ARG A 210 3.40 16.87 15.43
N GLN A 211 4.15 15.87 15.88
CA GLN A 211 5.13 16.03 16.97
C GLN A 211 6.41 16.74 16.52
N TYR A 212 6.70 16.76 15.22
CA TYR A 212 7.96 17.29 14.72
C TYR A 212 7.96 18.83 14.62
N PRO A 213 9.03 19.53 15.06
CA PRO A 213 9.04 20.98 15.20
C PRO A 213 8.81 21.78 13.91
N ARG A 214 9.31 21.27 12.78
CA ARG A 214 9.21 21.89 11.45
C ARG A 214 8.31 21.07 10.52
N SER A 215 7.38 20.31 11.10
CA SER A 215 6.40 19.53 10.33
C SER A 215 5.64 20.42 9.33
N PRO A 216 5.56 20.03 8.05
CA PRO A 216 4.64 20.68 7.11
C PRO A 216 3.19 20.60 7.61
N LEU A 217 2.28 21.34 6.97
CA LEU A 217 0.85 21.16 7.21
C LEU A 217 0.52 19.66 7.12
N VAL A 218 -0.03 19.04 8.16
CA VAL A 218 -0.26 17.58 8.17
C VAL A 218 -1.59 17.23 7.50
N GLY A 219 -2.64 17.99 7.84
CA GLY A 219 -4.01 17.71 7.43
C GLY A 219 -4.77 16.81 8.42
N SER A 220 -5.75 16.04 7.95
CA SER A 220 -6.68 15.30 8.82
C SER A 220 -7.30 14.05 8.17
N THR A 221 -7.75 13.10 8.99
CA THR A 221 -8.54 11.93 8.61
C THR A 221 -9.95 12.02 9.17
N VAL A 222 -10.94 12.08 8.28
CA VAL A 222 -12.36 12.26 8.59
C VAL A 222 -13.11 11.00 8.19
N VAL A 223 -13.89 10.44 9.11
CA VAL A 223 -14.78 9.32 8.82
C VAL A 223 -16.17 9.83 8.40
N LEU A 224 -16.69 9.33 7.27
CA LEU A 224 -18.01 9.69 6.75
C LEU A 224 -19.00 8.57 7.04
N GLY A 225 -19.99 8.83 7.90
CA GLY A 225 -21.05 7.86 8.19
C GLY A 225 -21.79 8.10 9.50
N ALA A 226 -23.12 7.94 9.43
CA ALA A 226 -23.99 7.98 10.62
C ALA A 226 -23.93 6.68 11.45
N THR A 227 -23.69 5.54 10.79
CA THR A 227 -23.66 4.21 11.41
C THR A 227 -22.27 3.62 11.26
N ILE A 228 -21.41 3.88 12.26
CA ILE A 228 -20.02 3.38 12.31
C ILE A 228 -19.76 2.62 13.62
N PRO A 229 -18.76 1.70 13.64
CA PRO A 229 -18.32 1.00 14.85
C PRO A 229 -18.01 1.97 15.99
N GLU A 230 -18.27 1.55 17.22
CA GLU A 230 -18.05 2.37 18.41
C GLU A 230 -16.59 2.83 18.55
N SER A 231 -15.65 1.98 18.13
CA SER A 231 -14.21 2.27 18.11
C SER A 231 -13.77 3.38 17.16
N LEU A 232 -14.59 3.74 16.18
CA LEU A 232 -14.30 4.80 15.21
C LEU A 232 -15.07 6.09 15.49
N ARG A 233 -16.02 6.06 16.42
CA ARG A 233 -16.78 7.25 16.84
C ARG A 233 -15.84 8.26 17.46
N SER A 234 -16.06 9.53 17.15
CA SER A 234 -15.33 10.64 17.76
C SER A 234 -16.28 11.53 18.54
N ALA A 235 -15.75 12.14 19.61
CA ALA A 235 -16.44 13.24 20.30
C ALA A 235 -16.53 14.49 19.40
N ASP A 236 -15.58 14.67 18.47
CA ASP A 236 -15.62 15.73 17.46
C ASP A 236 -16.40 15.23 16.23
N CYS A 237 -17.71 15.10 16.42
CA CYS A 237 -18.64 14.63 15.40
C CYS A 237 -19.56 15.77 14.94
N PHE A 238 -19.61 15.99 13.63
CA PHE A 238 -20.67 16.78 13.00
C PHE A 238 -21.86 15.88 12.69
N ILE A 239 -23.04 16.24 13.20
CA ILE A 239 -24.29 15.51 12.95
C ILE A 239 -25.12 16.30 11.94
N GLY A 240 -25.20 15.79 10.71
CA GLY A 240 -26.05 16.37 9.67
C GLY A 240 -27.49 15.86 9.77
N SER A 241 -28.45 16.72 9.44
CA SER A 241 -29.88 16.36 9.42
C SER A 241 -30.58 16.89 8.18
N LEU A 242 -31.56 16.12 7.68
CA LEU A 242 -32.48 16.58 6.64
C LEU A 242 -33.76 17.21 7.24
N ALA A 243 -34.05 17.01 8.53
CA ALA A 243 -35.37 17.31 9.12
C ALA A 243 -35.84 18.76 8.96
N GLU A 244 -34.90 19.70 8.91
CA GLU A 244 -35.18 21.14 8.80
C GLU A 244 -34.83 21.72 7.42
N ASP A 245 -34.56 20.84 6.44
CA ASP A 245 -34.15 21.25 5.11
C ASP A 245 -35.39 21.65 4.27
N PRO A 246 -35.42 22.85 3.69
CA PRO A 246 -36.58 23.33 2.95
C PRO A 246 -36.73 22.69 1.57
N SER A 247 -35.70 22.02 1.05
CA SER A 247 -35.67 21.50 -0.32
C SER A 247 -36.73 20.42 -0.56
N PRO A 248 -37.35 20.38 -1.75
CA PRO A 248 -38.28 19.31 -2.12
C PRO A 248 -37.64 17.92 -2.01
N ALA A 249 -36.35 17.82 -2.36
CA ALA A 249 -35.60 16.57 -2.34
C ALA A 249 -35.34 16.06 -0.90
N ALA A 250 -35.14 16.93 0.08
CA ALA A 250 -35.04 16.51 1.48
C ALA A 250 -36.42 16.12 2.04
N LYS A 251 -37.47 16.90 1.75
CA LYS A 251 -38.85 16.60 2.14
C LYS A 251 -39.35 15.28 1.59
N ALA A 252 -39.03 14.96 0.34
CA ALA A 252 -39.36 13.68 -0.27
C ALA A 252 -38.73 12.51 0.50
N ARG A 253 -37.51 12.66 1.01
CA ARG A 253 -36.79 11.59 1.73
C ARG A 253 -37.20 11.45 3.20
N LEU A 254 -37.70 12.52 3.81
CA LEU A 254 -38.05 12.56 5.24
C LEU A 254 -39.33 11.79 5.55
N GLY A 255 -39.29 10.94 6.58
CA GLY A 255 -40.47 10.24 7.09
C GLY A 255 -40.93 9.07 6.22
N ILE A 256 -40.15 8.67 5.23
CA ILE A 256 -40.41 7.46 4.45
C ILE A 256 -40.16 6.24 5.31
N LYS A 257 -41.26 5.57 5.65
CA LYS A 257 -41.21 4.29 6.35
C LYS A 257 -40.81 3.19 5.39
N LYS A 258 -39.89 2.32 5.79
CA LYS A 258 -39.51 1.15 4.99
C LYS A 258 -40.02 -0.14 5.65
N PRO A 259 -41.27 -0.57 5.38
CA PRO A 259 -41.82 -1.76 6.00
C PRO A 259 -41.09 -3.03 5.51
N VAL A 260 -40.78 -3.92 6.45
CA VAL A 260 -40.02 -5.15 6.17
C VAL A 260 -40.67 -6.35 6.84
N ARG A 261 -40.89 -7.42 6.09
CA ARG A 261 -41.31 -8.72 6.59
C ARG A 261 -40.13 -9.66 6.77
N LEU A 262 -40.05 -10.30 7.93
CA LEU A 262 -39.07 -11.35 8.24
C LEU A 262 -39.68 -12.72 7.92
N VAL A 263 -38.98 -13.52 7.12
CA VAL A 263 -39.42 -14.87 6.73
C VAL A 263 -38.33 -15.89 7.04
N GLU A 264 -38.56 -16.72 8.06
CA GLU A 264 -37.63 -17.80 8.42
C GLU A 264 -37.93 -19.08 7.63
N THR A 265 -36.92 -19.69 7.00
CA THR A 265 -37.11 -20.82 6.07
C THR A 265 -35.94 -21.81 6.05
N SER A 266 -36.24 -23.07 5.78
CA SER A 266 -35.22 -24.11 5.51
C SER A 266 -34.81 -24.19 4.03
N LYS A 267 -35.52 -23.49 3.13
CA LYS A 267 -35.29 -23.49 1.68
C LYS A 267 -35.10 -22.06 1.15
N PRO A 268 -33.99 -21.39 1.49
CA PRO A 268 -33.82 -19.95 1.25
C PRO A 268 -33.88 -19.58 -0.24
N VAL A 269 -33.34 -20.40 -1.15
CA VAL A 269 -33.42 -20.15 -2.60
C VAL A 269 -34.87 -20.11 -3.08
N ASP A 270 -35.69 -21.07 -2.66
CA ASP A 270 -37.07 -21.18 -3.11
C ASP A 270 -37.91 -20.00 -2.59
N GLU A 271 -37.65 -19.59 -1.34
CA GLU A 271 -38.31 -18.44 -0.71
C GLU A 271 -37.90 -17.11 -1.37
N LEU A 272 -36.61 -16.89 -1.62
CA LEU A 272 -36.12 -15.71 -2.33
C LEU A 272 -36.77 -15.58 -3.72
N VAL A 273 -36.88 -16.69 -4.46
CA VAL A 273 -37.52 -16.73 -5.77
C VAL A 273 -39.03 -16.45 -5.66
N ALA A 274 -39.72 -17.02 -4.67
CA ALA A 274 -41.15 -16.80 -4.46
C ALA A 274 -41.47 -15.36 -4.05
N ALA A 275 -40.67 -14.78 -3.14
CA ALA A 275 -40.80 -13.38 -2.72
C ALA A 275 -40.51 -12.42 -3.89
N ALA A 276 -39.46 -12.67 -4.67
CA ALA A 276 -39.14 -11.85 -5.84
C ALA A 276 -40.20 -11.95 -6.94
N GLU A 277 -40.76 -13.14 -7.18
CA GLU A 277 -41.88 -13.33 -8.11
C GLU A 277 -43.13 -12.56 -7.65
N THR A 278 -43.45 -12.62 -6.36
CA THR A 278 -44.59 -11.88 -5.77
C THR A 278 -44.37 -10.37 -5.88
N ALA A 279 -43.16 -9.89 -5.53
CA ALA A 279 -42.78 -8.50 -5.69
C ALA A 279 -42.94 -8.05 -7.15
N PHE A 280 -42.42 -8.83 -8.10
CA PHE A 280 -42.51 -8.54 -9.52
C PHE A 280 -43.96 -8.53 -10.02
N GLN A 281 -44.80 -9.46 -9.59
CA GLN A 281 -46.22 -9.47 -10.00
C GLN A 281 -47.00 -8.30 -9.42
N SER A 282 -46.61 -7.83 -8.23
CA SER A 282 -47.30 -6.73 -7.56
C SER A 282 -46.82 -5.35 -7.99
N ARG A 283 -45.63 -5.24 -8.60
CA ARG A 283 -44.93 -3.98 -8.94
C ARG A 283 -45.79 -2.93 -9.64
N SER A 284 -45.40 -1.66 -9.55
CA SER A 284 -46.02 -0.61 -10.36
C SER A 284 -45.74 -0.87 -11.85
N GLN A 285 -46.76 -0.70 -12.70
CA GLN A 285 -46.58 -0.72 -14.17
C GLN A 285 -46.34 0.68 -14.75
N ASP A 286 -46.16 1.68 -13.89
CA ASP A 286 -45.74 3.02 -14.29
C ASP A 286 -44.36 2.93 -14.98
N PRO A 287 -44.20 3.42 -16.22
CA PRO A 287 -42.89 3.47 -16.89
C PRO A 287 -41.80 4.16 -16.08
N ASP A 288 -42.17 5.07 -15.18
CA ASP A 288 -41.27 5.81 -14.29
C ASP A 288 -41.02 5.07 -12.95
N SER A 289 -41.47 3.82 -12.80
CA SER A 289 -41.14 2.96 -11.65
C SER A 289 -39.86 2.14 -11.90
N ASP A 290 -39.19 1.75 -10.84
CA ASP A 290 -38.03 0.87 -10.91
C ASP A 290 -38.42 -0.58 -10.62
N GLY A 291 -37.55 -1.51 -10.99
CA GLY A 291 -37.76 -2.94 -10.87
C GLY A 291 -37.58 -3.50 -9.44
N VAL A 292 -37.49 -4.83 -9.37
CA VAL A 292 -37.27 -5.56 -8.10
C VAL A 292 -35.78 -5.80 -7.87
N LEU A 293 -35.30 -5.48 -6.67
CA LEU A 293 -33.93 -5.78 -6.26
C LEU A 293 -33.90 -7.02 -5.35
N VAL A 294 -33.12 -8.02 -5.75
CA VAL A 294 -32.87 -9.24 -4.96
C VAL A 294 -31.40 -9.27 -4.54
N VAL A 295 -31.12 -9.28 -3.23
CA VAL A 295 -29.74 -9.25 -2.70
C VAL A 295 -29.44 -10.50 -1.89
N VAL A 296 -28.37 -11.21 -2.22
CA VAL A 296 -27.96 -12.46 -1.55
C VAL A 296 -26.50 -12.42 -1.14
N ASN A 297 -26.08 -13.33 -0.27
CA ASN A 297 -24.76 -13.22 0.36
C ASN A 297 -23.61 -13.85 -0.44
N THR A 298 -23.88 -14.67 -1.46
CA THR A 298 -22.82 -15.35 -2.23
C THR A 298 -23.12 -15.33 -3.73
N VAL A 299 -22.06 -15.32 -4.55
CA VAL A 299 -22.18 -15.35 -6.01
C VAL A 299 -22.95 -16.59 -6.47
N LYS A 300 -22.66 -17.75 -5.87
CA LYS A 300 -23.38 -18.99 -6.14
C LYS A 300 -24.88 -18.85 -5.91
N ARG A 301 -25.28 -18.25 -4.79
CA ARG A 301 -26.70 -18.03 -4.48
C ARG A 301 -27.35 -17.09 -5.49
N ALA A 302 -26.64 -16.04 -5.92
CA ALA A 302 -27.16 -15.10 -6.91
C ALA A 302 -27.41 -15.78 -8.25
N VAL A 303 -26.46 -16.60 -8.72
CA VAL A 303 -26.60 -17.41 -9.94
C VAL A 303 -27.77 -18.39 -9.83
N ASP A 304 -27.91 -19.11 -8.71
CA ASP A 304 -28.99 -20.08 -8.51
C ASP A 304 -30.38 -19.41 -8.50
N VAL A 305 -30.51 -18.26 -7.84
CA VAL A 305 -31.75 -17.47 -7.80
C VAL A 305 -32.08 -16.90 -9.18
N ALA A 306 -31.10 -16.29 -9.87
CA ALA A 306 -31.29 -15.73 -11.22
C ALA A 306 -31.73 -16.80 -12.22
N LYS A 307 -31.10 -18.00 -12.20
CA LYS A 307 -31.47 -19.12 -13.06
C LYS A 307 -32.92 -19.57 -12.85
N LYS A 308 -33.35 -19.68 -11.59
CA LYS A 308 -34.74 -20.07 -11.25
C LYS A 308 -35.74 -18.96 -11.63
N LEU A 309 -35.41 -17.70 -11.42
CA LEU A 309 -36.25 -16.56 -11.82
C LEU A 309 -36.41 -16.48 -13.34
N ARG A 310 -35.33 -16.62 -14.12
CA ARG A 310 -35.40 -16.69 -15.59
C ARG A 310 -36.33 -17.80 -16.07
N THR A 311 -36.36 -18.93 -15.36
CA THR A 311 -37.26 -20.05 -15.70
C THR A 311 -38.72 -19.74 -15.35
N LYS A 312 -38.98 -19.21 -14.14
CA LYS A 312 -40.34 -18.90 -13.68
C LYS A 312 -40.98 -17.72 -14.43
N LEU A 313 -40.22 -16.66 -14.63
CA LEU A 313 -40.68 -15.42 -15.26
C LEU A 313 -40.57 -15.44 -16.79
N LYS A 314 -40.24 -16.59 -17.41
CA LYS A 314 -40.07 -16.72 -18.87
C LYS A 314 -41.28 -16.25 -19.70
N ARG A 315 -42.49 -16.31 -19.12
CA ARG A 315 -43.74 -15.89 -19.77
C ARG A 315 -44.17 -14.46 -19.42
N SER A 316 -43.50 -13.86 -18.44
CA SER A 316 -43.62 -12.46 -18.09
C SER A 316 -42.55 -11.72 -18.90
N SER A 317 -42.76 -10.47 -19.31
CA SER A 317 -41.76 -9.65 -20.01
C SER A 317 -40.54 -9.28 -19.14
N ALA A 318 -40.21 -10.08 -18.14
CA ALA A 318 -39.22 -9.78 -17.13
C ALA A 318 -37.79 -9.93 -17.67
N ASN A 319 -36.98 -8.88 -17.47
CA ASN A 319 -35.55 -8.91 -17.72
C ASN A 319 -34.81 -9.25 -16.42
N VAL A 320 -34.24 -10.47 -16.31
CA VAL A 320 -33.52 -10.91 -15.10
C VAL A 320 -32.02 -10.71 -15.27
N VAL A 321 -31.50 -9.69 -14.60
CA VAL A 321 -30.11 -9.24 -14.64
C VAL A 321 -29.34 -9.78 -13.43
N LEU A 322 -28.11 -10.26 -13.64
CA LEU A 322 -27.22 -10.68 -12.57
C LEU A 322 -26.14 -9.61 -12.36
N LEU A 323 -26.00 -9.10 -11.14
CA LEU A 323 -25.04 -8.04 -10.80
C LEU A 323 -24.11 -8.48 -9.66
N THR A 324 -22.95 -9.03 -10.02
CA THR A 324 -21.92 -9.51 -9.08
C THR A 324 -20.54 -8.91 -9.40
N SER A 325 -19.58 -8.98 -8.47
CA SER A 325 -18.21 -8.46 -8.72
C SER A 325 -17.46 -9.24 -9.81
N THR A 326 -17.97 -10.44 -10.12
CA THR A 326 -17.36 -11.40 -11.02
C THR A 326 -17.72 -11.21 -12.49
N VAL A 327 -18.46 -10.15 -12.85
CA VAL A 327 -18.81 -9.76 -14.23
C VAL A 327 -18.02 -8.49 -14.62
N ARG A 328 -17.34 -8.50 -15.78
CA ARG A 328 -16.57 -7.36 -16.32
C ARG A 328 -17.50 -6.16 -16.52
N PRO A 329 -17.09 -4.92 -16.20
CA PRO A 329 -17.93 -3.74 -16.40
C PRO A 329 -18.51 -3.61 -17.81
N ILE A 330 -17.73 -3.91 -18.85
CA ILE A 330 -18.19 -3.88 -20.25
C ILE A 330 -19.31 -4.88 -20.56
N ASP A 331 -19.39 -5.98 -19.81
CA ASP A 331 -20.40 -7.03 -19.96
C ASP A 331 -21.62 -6.81 -19.05
N ARG A 332 -21.62 -5.76 -18.21
CA ARG A 332 -22.74 -5.46 -17.31
C ARG A 332 -23.84 -4.74 -18.07
N VAL A 333 -25.06 -5.19 -17.89
CA VAL A 333 -26.25 -4.39 -18.22
C VAL A 333 -26.35 -3.27 -17.18
N LEU A 334 -26.29 -2.01 -17.61
CA LEU A 334 -26.23 -0.82 -16.76
C LEU A 334 -27.62 -0.44 -16.18
N PRO A 335 -27.67 0.35 -15.08
CA PRO A 335 -28.91 0.76 -14.40
C PRO A 335 -29.87 1.64 -15.21
N ASP A 336 -29.45 2.20 -16.35
CA ASP A 336 -30.34 2.98 -17.23
C ASP A 336 -31.48 2.11 -17.81
N ASP A 337 -31.35 0.78 -17.73
CA ASP A 337 -32.38 -0.22 -18.03
C ASP A 337 -33.10 -0.78 -16.78
N PHE A 338 -32.94 -0.16 -15.60
CA PHE A 338 -33.64 -0.58 -14.37
C PHE A 338 -35.11 -0.13 -14.35
N THR A 339 -35.82 -0.57 -15.37
CA THR A 339 -37.25 -0.33 -15.60
C THR A 339 -38.11 -1.20 -14.69
N PRO A 340 -39.45 -1.00 -14.66
CA PRO A 340 -40.34 -1.87 -13.90
C PRO A 340 -40.24 -3.33 -14.35
N ASP A 341 -39.86 -3.61 -15.60
CA ASP A 341 -39.73 -4.98 -16.11
C ASP A 341 -38.43 -5.67 -15.69
N THR A 342 -37.55 -5.00 -14.94
CA THR A 342 -36.24 -5.54 -14.56
C THR A 342 -36.27 -6.19 -13.16
N VAL A 343 -35.61 -7.33 -13.03
CA VAL A 343 -35.29 -7.96 -11.74
C VAL A 343 -33.78 -8.09 -11.63
N ILE A 344 -33.17 -7.28 -10.76
CA ILE A 344 -31.74 -7.35 -10.49
C ILE A 344 -31.49 -8.35 -9.37
N VAL A 345 -30.73 -9.40 -9.66
CA VAL A 345 -30.21 -10.33 -8.66
C VAL A 345 -28.75 -9.99 -8.40
N ALA A 346 -28.44 -9.52 -7.21
CA ALA A 346 -27.13 -9.01 -6.84
C ALA A 346 -26.57 -9.68 -5.58
N THR A 347 -25.27 -9.55 -5.42
CA THR A 347 -24.54 -9.85 -4.18
C THR A 347 -24.31 -8.54 -3.40
N GLN A 348 -23.29 -8.48 -2.55
CA GLN A 348 -22.93 -7.28 -1.79
C GLN A 348 -22.48 -6.11 -2.68
N THR A 349 -22.28 -6.31 -3.99
CA THR A 349 -21.98 -5.25 -4.96
C THR A 349 -22.91 -4.04 -4.88
N VAL A 350 -24.19 -4.23 -4.53
CA VAL A 350 -25.16 -3.13 -4.43
C VAL A 350 -25.17 -2.45 -3.06
N GLU A 351 -24.54 -3.05 -2.05
CA GLU A 351 -24.45 -2.46 -0.70
C GLU A 351 -23.67 -1.14 -0.73
N VAL A 352 -22.69 -1.00 -1.64
CA VAL A 352 -21.83 0.19 -1.70
C VAL A 352 -21.46 0.51 -3.15
N GLY A 353 -21.74 1.74 -3.60
CA GLY A 353 -21.20 2.28 -4.86
C GLY A 353 -22.01 2.11 -6.13
N VAL A 354 -23.21 1.53 -6.04
CA VAL A 354 -24.16 1.48 -7.17
C VAL A 354 -25.38 2.34 -6.83
N ASP A 355 -25.72 3.29 -7.70
CA ASP A 355 -26.86 4.18 -7.53
C ASP A 355 -28.17 3.52 -8.00
N ILE A 356 -28.68 2.59 -7.19
CA ILE A 356 -29.97 1.89 -7.42
C ILE A 356 -31.02 2.46 -6.46
N ASP A 357 -32.23 2.69 -6.97
CA ASP A 357 -33.40 3.12 -6.21
C ASP A 357 -34.62 2.18 -6.42
N ALA A 358 -34.57 0.98 -5.84
CA ALA A 358 -35.59 -0.04 -6.03
C ALA A 358 -36.92 0.26 -5.30
N GLU A 359 -38.05 -0.18 -5.89
CA GLU A 359 -39.38 -0.15 -5.26
C GLU A 359 -39.49 -1.17 -4.12
N VAL A 360 -38.92 -2.38 -4.33
CA VAL A 360 -38.95 -3.50 -3.38
C VAL A 360 -37.58 -4.15 -3.29
N LEU A 361 -37.15 -4.46 -2.06
CA LEU A 361 -36.00 -5.31 -1.77
C LEU A 361 -36.45 -6.70 -1.28
N VAL A 362 -35.89 -7.73 -1.88
CA VAL A 362 -35.92 -9.10 -1.36
C VAL A 362 -34.49 -9.50 -1.03
N THR A 363 -34.18 -9.73 0.25
CA THR A 363 -32.80 -9.96 0.67
C THR A 363 -32.65 -11.21 1.53
N GLU A 364 -31.57 -11.96 1.33
CA GLU A 364 -31.08 -12.91 2.33
C GLU A 364 -30.54 -12.13 3.54
N LEU A 365 -30.74 -12.62 4.77
CA LEU A 365 -30.20 -11.99 5.98
C LEU A 365 -28.67 -11.84 5.88
N PRO A 366 -28.09 -10.63 5.94
CA PRO A 366 -26.66 -10.40 6.12
C PRO A 366 -26.36 -10.00 7.58
N SER A 367 -25.18 -9.45 7.86
CA SER A 367 -24.98 -8.71 9.10
C SER A 367 -25.91 -7.49 9.16
N LEU A 368 -26.33 -7.08 10.36
CA LEU A 368 -27.25 -5.95 10.52
C LEU A 368 -26.70 -4.63 9.94
N PRO A 369 -25.40 -4.28 10.06
CA PRO A 369 -24.83 -3.14 9.36
C PRO A 369 -25.01 -3.22 7.83
N ALA A 370 -24.72 -4.38 7.23
CA ALA A 370 -24.89 -4.59 5.79
C ALA A 370 -26.37 -4.50 5.37
N LEU A 371 -27.27 -4.99 6.23
CA LEU A 371 -28.72 -4.91 5.97
C LEU A 371 -29.21 -3.45 5.92
N VAL A 372 -28.75 -2.60 6.83
CA VAL A 372 -29.03 -1.15 6.82
C VAL A 372 -28.56 -0.52 5.51
N GLN A 373 -27.38 -0.92 5.00
CA GLN A 373 -26.88 -0.46 3.70
C GLN A 373 -27.75 -0.92 2.52
N ARG A 374 -28.25 -2.16 2.54
CA ARG A 374 -29.20 -2.67 1.52
C ARG A 374 -30.52 -1.88 1.54
N PHE A 375 -31.06 -1.56 2.72
CA PHE A 375 -32.25 -0.71 2.83
C PHE A 375 -32.02 0.73 2.33
N GLY A 376 -30.76 1.18 2.28
CA GLY A 376 -30.36 2.42 1.63
C GLY A 376 -30.53 2.43 0.09
N ARG A 377 -30.92 1.31 -0.52
CA ARG A 377 -31.22 1.18 -1.97
C ARG A 377 -32.71 1.05 -2.28
N VAL A 378 -33.57 1.14 -1.27
CA VAL A 378 -35.04 1.09 -1.41
C VAL A 378 -35.61 2.48 -1.19
N ASN A 379 -36.38 2.98 -2.15
CA ASN A 379 -37.01 4.30 -2.13
C ASN A 379 -36.06 5.40 -1.57
N ARG A 380 -34.84 5.44 -2.10
CA ARG A 380 -33.75 6.34 -1.73
C ARG A 380 -34.04 7.79 -2.10
N THR A 381 -34.71 8.04 -3.23
CA THR A 381 -35.12 9.40 -3.63
C THR A 381 -36.34 9.89 -2.86
N GLY A 382 -37.13 8.94 -2.36
CA GLY A 382 -38.41 9.20 -1.73
C GLY A 382 -39.54 9.53 -2.69
N LEU A 383 -39.31 9.33 -3.98
CA LEU A 383 -40.29 9.58 -5.03
C LEU A 383 -41.03 8.31 -5.47
N ARG A 384 -40.69 7.15 -4.89
CA ARG A 384 -41.25 5.85 -5.29
C ARG A 384 -42.41 5.44 -4.39
N GLN A 385 -43.28 4.59 -4.92
CA GLN A 385 -44.33 3.97 -4.12
C GLN A 385 -43.69 3.03 -3.11
N GLN A 386 -43.92 3.30 -1.82
CA GLN A 386 -43.34 2.47 -0.79
C GLN A 386 -44.05 1.12 -0.70
N ARG A 387 -43.27 0.04 -0.75
CA ARG A 387 -43.76 -1.34 -0.61
C ARG A 387 -43.03 -2.11 0.48
N GLU A 388 -43.66 -3.21 0.90
CA GLU A 388 -43.10 -4.14 1.87
C GLU A 388 -41.92 -4.90 1.25
N SER A 389 -40.76 -4.78 1.86
CA SER A 389 -39.56 -5.56 1.51
C SER A 389 -39.51 -6.86 2.32
N THR A 390 -38.79 -7.86 1.84
CA THR A 390 -38.71 -9.19 2.49
C THR A 390 -37.28 -9.53 2.87
N VAL A 391 -37.05 -9.89 4.13
CA VAL A 391 -35.79 -10.47 4.62
C VAL A 391 -35.98 -11.96 4.83
N VAL A 392 -35.32 -12.77 4.00
CA VAL A 392 -35.31 -14.23 4.09
C VAL A 392 -34.21 -14.67 5.04
N ILE A 393 -34.60 -15.34 6.13
CA ILE A 393 -33.73 -15.79 7.22
C ILE A 393 -33.58 -17.33 7.11
N PRO A 394 -32.41 -17.86 6.73
CA PRO A 394 -32.20 -19.30 6.71
C PRO A 394 -32.17 -19.88 8.13
N VAL A 395 -32.99 -20.91 8.40
CA VAL A 395 -33.00 -21.65 9.69
C VAL A 395 -31.61 -22.22 10.01
N LYS A 396 -30.88 -22.63 8.96
CA LYS A 396 -29.46 -22.96 9.04
C LYS A 396 -28.73 -22.11 8.01
N PRO A 397 -27.95 -21.09 8.43
CA PRO A 397 -27.12 -20.35 7.50
C PRO A 397 -26.10 -21.30 6.88
N ASP A 398 -25.88 -21.16 5.56
CA ASP A 398 -24.89 -21.98 4.88
C ASP A 398 -23.46 -21.69 5.42
N GLY A 399 -22.53 -22.61 5.20
CA GLY A 399 -21.16 -22.46 5.68
C GLY A 399 -20.43 -21.25 5.10
N ALA A 400 -20.79 -20.84 3.88
CA ALA A 400 -20.17 -19.72 3.18
C ALA A 400 -20.64 -18.37 3.73
N ALA A 401 -21.94 -18.16 3.94
CA ALA A 401 -22.54 -17.02 4.62
C ALA A 401 -21.94 -16.82 6.02
N LYS A 402 -21.70 -17.91 6.76
CA LYS A 402 -21.00 -17.86 8.06
C LYS A 402 -19.54 -17.47 7.94
N SER A 403 -18.87 -17.82 6.84
CA SER A 403 -17.49 -17.38 6.60
C SER A 403 -17.38 -15.90 6.20
N ILE A 404 -18.47 -15.28 5.75
CA ILE A 404 -18.49 -13.89 5.27
C ILE A 404 -18.72 -12.91 6.42
N TYR A 405 -19.74 -13.14 7.25
CA TYR A 405 -20.08 -12.25 8.37
C TYR A 405 -19.72 -12.85 9.74
N GLY A 406 -19.30 -14.11 9.82
CA GLY A 406 -19.09 -14.78 11.10
C GLY A 406 -20.40 -15.27 11.73
N ARG A 407 -20.31 -16.37 12.49
CA ARG A 407 -21.48 -17.03 13.08
C ARG A 407 -22.16 -16.17 14.15
N GLU A 408 -21.35 -15.54 15.01
CA GLU A 408 -21.84 -14.76 16.14
C GLU A 408 -22.50 -13.46 15.67
N GLN A 409 -21.87 -12.73 14.74
CA GLN A 409 -22.44 -11.52 14.13
C GLN A 409 -23.80 -11.79 13.47
N MET A 410 -23.90 -12.90 12.71
CA MET A 410 -25.15 -13.30 12.06
C MET A 410 -26.24 -13.65 13.06
N GLN A 411 -25.87 -14.30 14.17
CA GLN A 411 -26.81 -14.62 15.25
C GLN A 411 -27.30 -13.35 15.95
N ALA A 412 -26.38 -12.45 16.31
CA ALA A 412 -26.72 -11.16 16.90
C ALA A 412 -27.62 -10.31 15.98
N SER A 413 -27.36 -10.34 14.66
CA SER A 413 -28.17 -9.65 13.65
C SER A 413 -29.59 -10.22 13.59
N ARG A 414 -29.74 -11.56 13.58
CA ARG A 414 -31.04 -12.23 13.62
C ARG A 414 -31.82 -11.86 14.89
N ASP A 415 -31.18 -11.99 16.04
CA ASP A 415 -31.83 -11.79 17.34
C ASP A 415 -32.24 -10.33 17.54
N SER A 416 -31.41 -9.38 17.09
CA SER A 416 -31.72 -7.95 17.08
C SER A 416 -32.89 -7.60 16.15
N LEU A 417 -32.98 -8.20 14.97
CA LEU A 417 -34.11 -7.98 14.05
C LEU A 417 -35.43 -8.47 14.62
N PHE A 418 -35.46 -9.68 15.19
CA PHE A 418 -36.68 -10.21 15.81
C PHE A 418 -37.08 -9.43 17.06
N ALA A 419 -36.13 -8.91 17.83
CA ALA A 419 -36.43 -8.06 18.98
C ALA A 419 -37.05 -6.70 18.58
N GLN A 420 -36.79 -6.23 17.35
CA GLN A 420 -37.31 -4.97 16.80
C GLN A 420 -38.55 -5.17 15.91
N ALA A 421 -39.04 -6.41 15.75
CA ALA A 421 -40.19 -6.75 14.92
C ALA A 421 -41.43 -7.07 15.75
N GLU A 422 -42.60 -6.63 15.29
CA GLU A 422 -43.91 -7.02 15.83
C GLU A 422 -44.56 -8.01 14.84
N ASP A 423 -44.86 -9.23 15.28
CA ASP A 423 -45.41 -10.33 14.45
C ASP A 423 -44.61 -10.58 13.14
N GLY A 424 -43.29 -10.44 13.21
CA GLY A 424 -42.38 -10.61 12.07
C GLY A 424 -42.39 -9.43 11.09
N LEU A 425 -42.98 -8.29 11.45
CA LEU A 425 -42.99 -7.06 10.68
C LEU A 425 -42.19 -5.96 11.39
N ILE A 426 -41.32 -5.29 10.64
CA ILE A 426 -40.63 -4.07 11.06
C ILE A 426 -41.32 -2.92 10.32
N GLY A 427 -41.97 -2.03 11.06
CA GLY A 427 -42.76 -0.95 10.46
C GLY A 427 -41.93 0.08 9.70
N ASP A 428 -40.67 0.28 10.11
CA ASP A 428 -39.72 1.15 9.43
C ASP A 428 -38.27 0.69 9.63
N ALA A 429 -37.64 0.20 8.56
CA ALA A 429 -36.25 -0.22 8.61
C ALA A 429 -35.24 0.92 8.74
N SER A 430 -35.65 2.19 8.51
CA SER A 430 -34.76 3.34 8.67
C SER A 430 -34.45 3.66 10.14
N THR A 431 -35.23 3.12 11.08
CA THR A 431 -35.06 3.31 12.53
C THR A 431 -34.34 2.15 13.21
N LEU A 432 -33.78 1.21 12.45
CA LEU A 432 -33.09 0.05 13.00
C LEU A 432 -31.88 0.45 13.85
N VAL A 433 -31.86 -0.04 15.09
CA VAL A 433 -30.71 0.10 15.99
C VAL A 433 -29.75 -1.06 15.73
N VAL A 434 -28.49 -0.73 15.46
CA VAL A 434 -27.42 -1.71 15.26
C VAL A 434 -26.63 -1.87 16.56
N PRO A 435 -26.75 -3.01 17.27
CA PRO A 435 -26.01 -3.26 18.50
C PRO A 435 -24.53 -3.55 18.20
N SER A 436 -23.66 -3.40 19.20
CA SER A 436 -22.21 -3.58 19.05
C SER A 436 -21.84 -4.99 18.61
N GLU A 437 -22.57 -6.01 19.08
CA GLU A 437 -22.37 -7.43 18.75
C GLU A 437 -22.74 -7.78 17.30
N ALA A 438 -23.48 -6.90 16.62
CA ALA A 438 -23.79 -7.05 15.20
C ALA A 438 -22.69 -6.47 14.28
N TRP A 439 -21.64 -5.86 14.83
CA TRP A 439 -20.44 -5.47 14.10
C TRP A 439 -19.39 -6.59 14.10
N GLU A 440 -18.47 -6.53 13.13
CA GLU A 440 -17.27 -7.34 13.18
C GLU A 440 -16.41 -6.86 14.37
N PRO A 441 -15.75 -7.75 15.12
CA PRO A 441 -14.82 -7.34 16.15
C PRO A 441 -13.74 -6.43 15.56
N ASP A 442 -13.37 -5.41 16.33
CA ASP A 442 -12.26 -4.54 15.97
C ASP A 442 -10.99 -5.38 15.73
N PRO A 443 -10.30 -5.21 14.59
CA PRO A 443 -9.03 -5.89 14.37
C PRO A 443 -8.00 -5.37 15.37
N ARG A 444 -7.06 -6.23 15.76
CA ARG A 444 -5.85 -5.75 16.44
C ARG A 444 -5.12 -4.74 15.55
N THR A 445 -4.36 -3.86 16.17
CA THR A 445 -3.53 -2.87 15.49
C THR A 445 -2.08 -3.02 15.93
N CYS A 446 -1.16 -2.69 15.03
CA CYS A 446 0.26 -2.56 15.31
C CYS A 446 0.63 -1.07 15.22
N SER A 447 1.57 -0.60 16.04
CA SER A 447 2.02 0.80 15.99
C SER A 447 2.87 1.03 14.75
N VAL A 448 2.62 2.14 14.04
CA VAL A 448 3.48 2.58 12.93
C VAL A 448 4.85 3.03 13.42
N GLU A 449 4.92 3.64 14.61
CA GLU A 449 6.14 4.18 15.20
C GLU A 449 7.25 3.11 15.32
N GLU A 450 6.88 1.93 15.82
CA GLU A 450 7.80 0.79 16.02
C GLU A 450 8.49 0.33 14.72
N TYR A 451 7.85 0.55 13.57
CA TYR A 451 8.35 0.14 12.26
C TYR A 451 8.92 1.29 11.43
N LEU A 452 8.83 2.54 11.90
CA LEU A 452 9.11 3.72 11.10
C LEU A 452 10.52 3.73 10.47
N PRO A 453 11.61 3.38 11.19
CA PRO A 453 12.95 3.32 10.59
C PRO A 453 13.05 2.31 9.43
N ARG A 454 12.26 1.23 9.48
CA ARG A 454 12.18 0.23 8.40
C ARG A 454 11.28 0.69 7.27
N LEU A 455 10.18 1.39 7.58
CA LEU A 455 9.28 1.91 6.57
C LEU A 455 10.00 2.91 5.67
N THR A 456 10.79 3.83 6.24
CA THR A 456 11.42 4.92 5.50
C THR A 456 12.71 4.54 4.75
N SER A 457 13.26 3.35 5.01
CA SER A 457 14.45 2.86 4.31
C SER A 457 14.16 2.59 2.83
N THR A 458 14.89 3.29 1.97
CA THR A 458 14.79 3.19 0.50
C THR A 458 15.64 2.06 -0.03
N ARG A 459 16.82 1.81 0.55
CA ARG A 459 17.74 0.85 -0.03
C ARG A 459 18.46 -0.03 0.96
N PRO A 460 18.25 -1.35 0.81
CA PRO A 460 17.18 -2.01 0.05
C PRO A 460 15.84 -1.91 0.80
N PRO A 461 14.68 -2.02 0.12
CA PRO A 461 13.39 -1.79 0.76
C PRO A 461 13.16 -2.81 1.88
N ALA A 462 12.98 -2.34 3.12
CA ALA A 462 12.82 -3.23 4.26
C ALA A 462 11.54 -4.07 4.12
N GLN A 463 11.63 -5.37 4.41
CA GLN A 463 10.43 -6.20 4.53
C GLN A 463 9.72 -5.79 5.83
N VAL A 464 8.56 -5.13 5.68
CA VAL A 464 7.70 -4.72 6.80
C VAL A 464 6.31 -5.23 6.47
N PRO A 465 5.59 -5.84 7.44
CA PRO A 465 4.23 -6.33 7.24
C PRO A 465 3.25 -5.14 7.18
N TRP A 466 3.35 -4.35 6.12
CA TRP A 466 2.55 -3.12 5.97
C TRP A 466 1.05 -3.43 5.90
N GLU A 467 0.68 -4.61 5.42
CA GLU A 467 -0.70 -5.10 5.45
C GLU A 467 -1.20 -5.26 6.89
N ALA A 468 -0.35 -5.74 7.80
CA ALA A 468 -0.69 -5.84 9.22
C ALA A 468 -0.84 -4.45 9.88
N LEU A 469 -0.06 -3.46 9.43
CA LEU A 469 -0.21 -2.07 9.87
C LEU A 469 -1.49 -1.43 9.31
N ALA A 470 -1.82 -1.68 8.04
CA ALA A 470 -2.95 -1.07 7.35
C ALA A 470 -4.30 -1.73 7.70
N PHE A 471 -4.33 -3.04 7.92
CA PHE A 471 -5.56 -3.82 8.07
C PHE A 471 -5.66 -4.57 9.41
N GLY A 472 -4.57 -4.59 10.18
CA GLY A 472 -4.44 -5.37 11.41
C GLY A 472 -3.80 -6.74 11.16
N PRO A 473 -3.05 -7.29 12.12
CA PRO A 473 -2.42 -8.60 11.98
C PRO A 473 -3.45 -9.75 11.93
N ASP A 474 -4.70 -9.47 12.30
CA ASP A 474 -5.83 -10.41 12.20
C ASP A 474 -6.50 -10.43 10.83
N ALA A 475 -6.20 -9.44 9.97
CA ALA A 475 -6.81 -9.34 8.66
C ALA A 475 -6.13 -10.29 7.67
N THR A 476 -6.46 -11.58 7.77
CA THR A 476 -5.98 -12.61 6.82
C THR A 476 -6.71 -12.56 5.47
N ASP A 477 -7.78 -11.76 5.34
CA ASP A 477 -8.92 -12.17 4.49
C ASP A 477 -9.38 -11.18 3.40
N ARG A 478 -8.52 -10.26 2.97
CA ARG A 478 -8.94 -9.16 2.07
C ARG A 478 -8.12 -8.97 0.80
N ALA A 479 -7.15 -9.85 0.55
CA ALA A 479 -6.38 -9.80 -0.68
C ALA A 479 -7.24 -10.23 -1.88
N SER A 480 -7.51 -9.28 -2.78
CA SER A 480 -8.08 -9.55 -4.11
C SER A 480 -6.98 -9.57 -5.16
N VAL A 481 -7.21 -10.17 -6.33
CA VAL A 481 -6.39 -9.97 -7.52
C VAL A 481 -7.27 -9.56 -8.67
N THR A 482 -6.69 -8.79 -9.59
CA THR A 482 -7.39 -8.33 -10.79
C THR A 482 -7.07 -9.27 -11.93
N LEU A 483 -8.09 -9.83 -12.57
CA LEU A 483 -7.95 -10.69 -13.74
C LEU A 483 -8.37 -9.94 -15.00
N ALA A 484 -7.63 -10.16 -16.08
CA ALA A 484 -7.99 -9.80 -17.45
C ALA A 484 -7.67 -10.96 -18.40
N TRP A 485 -8.27 -10.97 -19.59
CA TRP A 485 -8.08 -12.01 -20.60
C TRP A 485 -7.51 -11.42 -21.88
N ARG A 486 -6.57 -12.13 -22.50
CA ARG A 486 -5.95 -11.77 -23.79
C ARG A 486 -5.79 -12.97 -24.68
N GLU A 487 -6.00 -12.80 -25.98
CA GLU A 487 -5.65 -13.86 -26.95
C GLU A 487 -4.14 -14.07 -27.07
N ASN A 488 -3.34 -13.01 -26.86
CA ASN A 488 -1.88 -13.04 -26.99
C ASN A 488 -1.20 -12.41 -25.77
N LEU A 489 -0.30 -13.16 -25.11
CA LEU A 489 0.40 -12.72 -23.90
C LEU A 489 1.87 -12.29 -24.11
N ASP A 490 2.51 -12.72 -25.20
CA ASP A 490 3.98 -12.67 -25.31
C ASP A 490 4.51 -11.43 -26.03
N GLU A 491 3.73 -10.84 -26.94
CA GLU A 491 4.22 -9.75 -27.80
C GLU A 491 3.56 -8.39 -27.52
N ILE A 492 2.36 -8.39 -26.93
CA ILE A 492 1.55 -7.17 -26.87
C ILE A 492 1.42 -6.56 -25.49
N LEU A 493 1.58 -7.31 -24.40
CA LEU A 493 1.26 -6.82 -23.05
C LEU A 493 2.09 -5.62 -22.60
N ASP A 494 3.32 -5.47 -23.12
CA ASP A 494 4.16 -4.29 -22.83
C ASP A 494 3.60 -3.00 -23.45
N GLN A 495 2.79 -3.12 -24.52
CA GLN A 495 2.23 -2.00 -25.28
C GLN A 495 0.72 -1.84 -25.03
N ALA A 496 0.00 -2.95 -24.92
CA ALA A 496 -1.45 -3.00 -24.68
C ALA A 496 -1.75 -2.77 -23.19
N GLN A 497 -2.26 -1.57 -22.91
CA GLN A 497 -2.82 -1.26 -21.62
C GLN A 497 -4.00 -2.19 -21.31
N VAL A 498 -4.06 -2.68 -20.07
CA VAL A 498 -5.25 -3.34 -19.54
C VAL A 498 -6.16 -2.27 -18.95
N PHE A 499 -7.38 -2.19 -19.45
CA PHE A 499 -8.37 -1.23 -19.01
C PHE A 499 -9.26 -1.80 -17.88
N PRO A 500 -9.80 -0.96 -16.99
CA PRO A 500 -10.72 -1.41 -15.95
C PRO A 500 -11.94 -2.15 -16.50
N ASP A 501 -12.47 -1.69 -17.64
CA ASP A 501 -13.76 -2.13 -18.19
C ASP A 501 -13.76 -3.61 -18.63
N GLU A 502 -12.58 -4.17 -18.88
CA GLU A 502 -12.37 -5.58 -19.24
C GLU A 502 -11.85 -6.46 -18.10
N THR A 503 -11.74 -5.92 -16.88
CA THR A 503 -11.18 -6.65 -15.73
C THR A 503 -12.26 -7.07 -14.74
N ILE A 504 -11.94 -8.07 -13.93
CA ILE A 504 -12.69 -8.38 -12.70
C ILE A 504 -11.74 -8.48 -11.51
N ALA A 505 -12.24 -8.24 -10.31
CA ALA A 505 -11.52 -8.49 -9.06
C ALA A 505 -12.08 -9.73 -8.39
N ILE A 506 -11.24 -10.70 -8.04
CA ILE A 506 -11.66 -11.88 -7.28
C ILE A 506 -10.74 -12.12 -6.09
N PRO A 507 -11.19 -12.84 -5.05
CA PRO A 507 -10.32 -13.26 -3.96
C PRO A 507 -9.05 -13.98 -4.40
N ILE A 508 -7.91 -13.66 -3.77
CA ILE A 508 -6.61 -14.25 -4.11
C ILE A 508 -6.64 -15.78 -4.03
N GLY A 509 -7.31 -16.37 -3.04
CA GLY A 509 -7.42 -17.82 -2.90
C GLY A 509 -8.18 -18.47 -4.06
N GLN A 510 -9.18 -17.80 -4.64
CA GLN A 510 -9.90 -18.29 -5.82
C GLN A 510 -9.06 -18.17 -7.08
N ALA A 511 -8.31 -17.07 -7.23
CA ALA A 511 -7.37 -16.93 -8.33
C ALA A 511 -6.25 -17.96 -8.24
N GLN A 512 -5.64 -18.16 -7.06
CA GLN A 512 -4.61 -19.18 -6.85
C GLN A 512 -5.15 -20.60 -7.09
N ALA A 513 -6.40 -20.89 -6.70
CA ALA A 513 -7.05 -22.16 -7.03
C ALA A 513 -7.23 -22.34 -8.54
N PHE A 514 -7.71 -21.32 -9.24
CA PHE A 514 -7.85 -21.34 -10.69
C PHE A 514 -6.50 -21.52 -11.39
N LEU A 515 -5.51 -20.69 -11.06
CA LEU A 515 -4.16 -20.71 -11.64
C LEU A 515 -3.39 -22.02 -11.40
N SER A 516 -3.74 -22.75 -10.35
CA SER A 516 -3.19 -24.09 -10.05
C SER A 516 -4.01 -25.24 -10.64
N GLY A 517 -5.02 -24.95 -11.46
CA GLY A 517 -5.85 -25.94 -12.15
C GLY A 517 -6.83 -26.67 -11.22
N LYS A 518 -7.06 -26.17 -10.01
CA LYS A 518 -8.00 -26.76 -9.06
C LYS A 518 -9.40 -26.23 -9.31
N SER A 519 -10.38 -27.14 -9.41
CA SER A 519 -11.78 -26.74 -9.35
C SER A 519 -12.13 -26.35 -7.91
N SER A 520 -12.49 -25.10 -7.68
CA SER A 520 -13.01 -24.63 -6.40
C SER A 520 -14.54 -24.62 -6.48
N ASP A 521 -15.19 -25.40 -5.61
CA ASP A 521 -16.65 -25.34 -5.40
C ASP A 521 -17.04 -24.32 -4.30
N ALA A 522 -16.06 -23.57 -3.79
CA ALA A 522 -16.26 -22.68 -2.67
C ALA A 522 -17.15 -21.50 -3.09
N ALA A 523 -18.32 -21.41 -2.46
CA ALA A 523 -19.17 -20.23 -2.54
C ALA A 523 -18.42 -19.06 -1.88
N PHE A 524 -18.01 -18.08 -2.67
CA PHE A 524 -17.36 -16.87 -2.16
C PHE A 524 -18.29 -15.66 -2.26
N ALA A 525 -18.04 -14.65 -1.44
CA ALA A 525 -18.67 -13.33 -1.51
C ALA A 525 -17.74 -12.31 -2.13
N ASP A 526 -18.31 -11.15 -2.47
CA ASP A 526 -17.54 -10.01 -2.97
C ASP A 526 -16.72 -9.31 -1.89
N THR A 527 -16.95 -9.62 -0.61
CA THR A 527 -16.51 -8.76 0.51
C THR A 527 -15.52 -9.39 1.47
N VAL A 528 -15.48 -10.72 1.60
CA VAL A 528 -14.60 -11.41 2.55
C VAL A 528 -14.18 -12.75 1.97
N ALA A 529 -12.88 -12.98 1.88
CA ALA A 529 -12.34 -14.26 1.52
C ALA A 529 -11.42 -14.73 2.64
N ARG A 530 -11.92 -15.64 3.47
CA ARG A 530 -11.07 -16.38 4.40
C ARG A 530 -9.91 -17.01 3.63
N SER A 531 -8.69 -16.52 3.86
CA SER A 531 -7.52 -17.23 3.34
C SER A 531 -7.46 -18.54 4.11
N GLY A 532 -7.75 -19.66 3.42
CA GLY A 532 -7.18 -20.92 3.86
C GLY A 532 -5.65 -20.78 3.87
N ASP A 533 -4.99 -21.58 4.70
CA ASP A 533 -3.54 -21.63 4.87
C ASP A 533 -2.75 -21.22 3.62
N LYS A 534 -1.71 -20.39 3.79
CA LYS A 534 -0.75 -20.04 2.73
C LYS A 534 -0.47 -21.29 1.90
N PRO A 535 -0.91 -21.33 0.62
CA PRO A 535 -0.78 -22.56 -0.11
C PRO A 535 0.70 -22.82 -0.35
N LYS A 536 1.20 -23.94 0.18
CA LYS A 536 2.57 -24.43 -0.03
C LYS A 536 2.90 -24.34 -1.51
N SER A 537 4.10 -23.86 -1.85
CA SER A 537 4.64 -23.64 -3.22
C SER A 537 4.05 -24.58 -4.28
N GLN A 538 2.90 -24.21 -4.86
CA GLN A 538 2.26 -24.96 -5.93
C GLN A 538 2.60 -24.30 -7.25
N ARG A 539 2.85 -25.14 -8.25
CA ARG A 539 3.17 -24.71 -9.60
C ARG A 539 1.91 -24.17 -10.28
N ILE A 540 2.06 -23.09 -11.03
CA ILE A 540 1.00 -22.55 -11.88
C ILE A 540 0.87 -23.43 -13.13
N THR A 541 -0.37 -23.77 -13.49
CA THR A 541 -0.70 -24.69 -14.60
C THR A 541 -1.36 -23.98 -15.79
N ILE A 542 -1.81 -22.74 -15.58
CA ILE A 542 -2.49 -21.90 -16.58
C ILE A 542 -1.49 -20.93 -17.21
N ASN A 543 -1.62 -20.65 -18.50
CA ASN A 543 -0.83 -19.62 -19.16
C ASN A 543 -1.29 -18.21 -18.72
N CYS A 544 -0.44 -17.52 -17.95
CA CYS A 544 -0.74 -16.18 -17.45
C CYS A 544 0.53 -15.33 -17.31
N ARG A 545 0.36 -14.01 -17.22
CA ARG A 545 1.41 -13.05 -16.88
C ARG A 545 1.00 -12.23 -15.68
N ILE A 546 1.94 -11.95 -14.79
CA ILE A 546 1.76 -11.00 -13.69
C ILE A 546 2.66 -9.79 -13.92
N ARG A 547 2.21 -8.63 -13.46
CA ARG A 547 3.01 -7.41 -13.54
C ARG A 547 3.90 -7.28 -12.31
N VAL A 548 5.22 -7.30 -12.52
CA VAL A 548 6.23 -7.11 -11.47
C VAL A 548 7.03 -5.85 -11.79
N GLY A 549 6.75 -4.76 -11.07
CA GLY A 549 7.28 -3.45 -11.41
C GLY A 549 6.72 -2.94 -12.75
N GLU A 550 7.59 -2.73 -13.74
CA GLU A 550 7.20 -2.29 -15.08
C GLU A 550 7.13 -3.43 -16.11
N GLU A 551 7.51 -4.66 -15.74
CA GLU A 551 7.62 -5.81 -16.65
C GLU A 551 6.51 -6.85 -16.44
N TRP A 552 6.15 -7.56 -17.51
CA TRP A 552 5.28 -8.74 -17.46
C TRP A 552 6.13 -10.01 -17.36
N VAL A 553 5.88 -10.80 -16.31
CA VAL A 553 6.62 -12.04 -16.08
C VAL A 553 5.68 -13.22 -15.96
N GLN A 554 6.14 -14.39 -16.41
CA GLN A 554 5.48 -15.67 -16.13
C GLN A 554 5.77 -16.04 -14.67
N PRO A 555 4.75 -16.13 -13.80
CA PRO A 555 4.96 -16.58 -12.43
C PRO A 555 5.31 -18.09 -12.41
N GLU A 556 6.34 -18.46 -11.65
CA GLU A 556 6.82 -19.82 -11.43
C GLU A 556 5.95 -20.59 -10.40
N SER A 557 5.38 -19.86 -9.43
CA SER A 557 4.57 -20.43 -8.36
C SER A 557 3.48 -19.48 -7.89
N ILE A 558 2.41 -20.03 -7.31
CA ILE A 558 1.27 -19.25 -6.82
C ILE A 558 1.62 -18.26 -5.71
N SER A 559 2.75 -18.45 -5.02
CA SER A 559 3.22 -17.50 -4.00
C SER A 559 3.76 -16.20 -4.58
N GLN A 560 3.99 -16.12 -5.91
CA GLN A 560 4.34 -14.87 -6.58
C GLN A 560 3.10 -14.04 -6.98
N VAL A 561 1.90 -14.61 -6.83
CA VAL A 561 0.64 -13.88 -7.01
C VAL A 561 0.33 -13.20 -5.68
N GLU A 562 0.65 -11.91 -5.61
CA GLU A 562 0.47 -11.07 -4.42
C GLU A 562 -0.92 -10.39 -4.40
N PRO A 563 -1.37 -9.86 -3.25
CA PRO A 563 -2.55 -9.01 -3.18
C PRO A 563 -2.50 -7.85 -4.19
N ASP A 564 -3.66 -7.53 -4.79
CA ASP A 564 -3.87 -6.55 -5.85
C ASP A 564 -3.10 -6.78 -7.16
N ALA A 565 -2.42 -7.92 -7.32
CA ALA A 565 -1.75 -8.26 -8.56
C ALA A 565 -2.71 -8.21 -9.76
N LEU A 566 -2.24 -7.60 -10.86
CA LEU A 566 -2.88 -7.72 -12.15
C LEU A 566 -2.35 -8.98 -12.84
N VAL A 567 -3.24 -9.95 -13.02
CA VAL A 567 -2.98 -11.22 -13.69
C VAL A 567 -3.69 -11.19 -15.04
N VAL A 568 -2.93 -11.30 -16.13
CA VAL A 568 -3.50 -11.44 -17.48
C VAL A 568 -3.43 -12.90 -17.87
N ILE A 569 -4.59 -13.47 -18.18
CA ILE A 569 -4.78 -14.88 -18.47
C ILE A 569 -4.98 -15.05 -19.97
N SER A 570 -4.46 -16.13 -20.54
CA SER A 570 -4.78 -16.48 -21.93
C SER A 570 -6.29 -16.71 -22.08
N ALA A 571 -6.90 -16.09 -23.08
CA ALA A 571 -8.33 -16.20 -23.40
C ALA A 571 -8.79 -17.67 -23.53
N SER A 572 -7.91 -18.54 -24.02
CA SER A 572 -8.15 -19.98 -24.20
C SER A 572 -8.36 -20.77 -22.90
N GLU A 573 -7.95 -20.23 -21.75
CA GLU A 573 -7.97 -20.92 -20.45
C GLU A 573 -9.35 -20.85 -19.77
N GLY A 574 -10.27 -20.04 -20.30
CA GLY A 574 -11.63 -19.92 -19.79
C GLY A 574 -11.73 -19.19 -18.44
N GLY A 575 -12.62 -19.68 -17.58
CA GLY A 575 -12.83 -19.14 -16.23
C GLY A 575 -13.88 -18.02 -16.13
N TYR A 576 -14.46 -17.55 -17.23
CA TYR A 576 -15.39 -16.41 -17.23
C TYR A 576 -16.51 -16.53 -18.29
N SER A 577 -17.70 -16.00 -17.97
CA SER A 577 -18.75 -15.71 -18.97
C SER A 577 -19.54 -14.45 -18.61
N PRO A 578 -20.10 -13.71 -19.59
CA PRO A 578 -20.96 -12.56 -19.34
C PRO A 578 -22.21 -12.91 -18.50
N GLU A 579 -22.78 -14.11 -18.69
CA GLU A 579 -24.04 -14.51 -18.07
C GLU A 579 -23.95 -14.88 -16.58
N THR A 580 -22.79 -15.40 -16.14
CA THR A 580 -22.59 -15.93 -14.79
C THR A 580 -21.37 -15.36 -14.06
N GLY A 581 -20.54 -14.58 -14.76
CA GLY A 581 -19.27 -14.08 -14.28
C GLY A 581 -18.20 -15.16 -14.18
N PHE A 582 -17.21 -14.92 -13.33
CA PHE A 582 -16.10 -15.83 -13.05
C PHE A 582 -16.52 -17.13 -12.36
N SER A 583 -15.97 -18.24 -12.83
CA SER A 583 -16.10 -19.56 -12.22
C SER A 583 -14.97 -20.47 -12.69
N THR A 584 -14.32 -21.16 -11.76
CA THR A 584 -13.25 -22.13 -12.08
C THR A 584 -13.74 -23.33 -12.91
N LYS A 585 -15.07 -23.47 -13.11
CA LYS A 585 -15.67 -24.56 -13.89
C LYS A 585 -15.92 -24.19 -15.35
N LEU A 586 -15.81 -22.92 -15.71
CA LEU A 586 -15.99 -22.47 -17.09
C LEU A 586 -14.72 -22.76 -17.89
N GLN A 587 -14.86 -23.49 -18.99
CA GLN A 587 -13.75 -23.92 -19.85
C GLN A 587 -13.85 -23.32 -21.26
N ALA A 588 -14.93 -22.60 -21.56
CA ALA A 588 -15.10 -21.93 -22.85
C ALA A 588 -14.11 -20.76 -22.94
N PRO A 589 -13.50 -20.50 -24.13
CA PRO A 589 -12.65 -19.33 -24.32
C PRO A 589 -13.37 -18.02 -23.98
N VAL A 590 -12.63 -17.08 -23.42
CA VAL A 590 -13.12 -15.75 -23.04
C VAL A 590 -12.80 -14.75 -24.13
N GLU A 591 -13.80 -13.98 -24.55
CA GLU A 591 -13.62 -12.93 -25.57
C GLU A 591 -12.66 -11.83 -25.08
N ASP A 592 -11.70 -11.43 -25.93
CA ASP A 592 -10.78 -10.31 -25.68
C ASP A 592 -11.45 -8.97 -26.03
N GLN A 593 -11.70 -8.17 -25.00
CA GLN A 593 -12.44 -6.90 -25.08
C GLN A 593 -11.52 -5.69 -25.33
N SER A 594 -10.20 -5.89 -25.43
CA SER A 594 -9.22 -4.80 -25.49
C SER A 594 -9.40 -3.89 -26.71
N MET A 595 -9.71 -4.45 -27.88
CA MET A 595 -9.96 -3.67 -29.11
C MET A 595 -11.18 -2.78 -28.98
N GLN A 596 -12.31 -3.33 -28.52
CA GLN A 596 -13.54 -2.56 -28.35
C GLN A 596 -13.31 -1.36 -27.42
N ILE A 597 -12.61 -1.57 -26.31
CA ILE A 597 -12.31 -0.51 -25.34
C ILE A 597 -11.36 0.54 -25.94
N CYS A 598 -10.25 0.12 -26.56
CA CYS A 598 -9.27 1.04 -27.13
C CYS A 598 -9.90 1.96 -28.18
N VAL A 599 -10.72 1.38 -29.06
CA VAL A 599 -11.40 2.09 -30.14
C VAL A 599 -12.44 3.07 -29.57
N GLN A 600 -13.30 2.63 -28.64
CA GLN A 600 -14.33 3.49 -28.03
C GLN A 600 -13.72 4.65 -27.23
N GLN A 601 -12.62 4.41 -26.52
CA GLN A 601 -11.92 5.47 -25.77
C GLN A 601 -11.00 6.33 -26.65
N GLY A 602 -10.72 5.90 -27.89
CA GLY A 602 -9.74 6.49 -28.82
C GLY A 602 -8.36 6.67 -28.20
N ARG A 603 -7.93 5.71 -27.39
CA ARG A 603 -6.59 5.64 -26.80
C ARG A 603 -6.21 4.19 -26.49
N GLY A 604 -4.93 3.88 -26.62
CA GLY A 604 -4.36 2.58 -26.20
C GLY A 604 -3.87 1.74 -27.37
N PHE A 605 -3.49 0.50 -27.09
CA PHE A 605 -3.02 -0.47 -28.08
C PHE A 605 -3.78 -1.79 -27.92
N PHE A 606 -4.13 -2.44 -29.02
CA PHE A 606 -4.75 -3.77 -29.06
C PHE A 606 -4.11 -4.65 -30.15
N ASP A 607 -4.34 -5.97 -30.11
CA ASP A 607 -3.73 -6.91 -31.07
C ASP A 607 -4.44 -6.84 -32.41
N ILE A 608 -3.67 -6.64 -33.49
CA ILE A 608 -4.18 -6.60 -34.86
C ILE A 608 -4.97 -7.87 -35.23
N GLY A 609 -4.66 -9.01 -34.61
CA GLY A 609 -5.38 -10.28 -34.81
C GLY A 609 -6.86 -10.20 -34.46
N LEU A 610 -7.27 -9.27 -33.59
CA LEU A 610 -8.67 -9.06 -33.23
C LEU A 610 -9.51 -8.47 -34.38
N LEU A 611 -8.88 -7.92 -35.43
CA LEU A 611 -9.54 -7.40 -36.64
C LEU A 611 -9.74 -8.46 -37.74
N ASP A 612 -9.49 -9.74 -37.42
CA ASP A 612 -9.88 -10.92 -38.22
C ASP A 612 -9.09 -11.20 -39.52
N GLU A 613 -7.81 -10.81 -39.61
CA GLU A 613 -6.96 -11.25 -40.73
C GLU A 613 -5.51 -11.52 -40.30
N GLN A 614 -5.03 -12.73 -40.59
CA GLN A 614 -3.63 -13.12 -40.38
C GLN A 614 -2.64 -12.34 -41.26
N ASP A 615 -3.12 -11.58 -42.25
CA ASP A 615 -2.28 -10.86 -43.23
C ASP A 615 -2.85 -9.50 -43.68
N LEU A 616 -3.34 -8.66 -42.75
CA LEU A 616 -3.81 -7.28 -43.05
C LEU A 616 -2.80 -6.46 -43.88
N PHE A 617 -1.50 -6.67 -43.64
CA PHE A 617 -0.43 -6.05 -44.42
C PHE A 617 -0.38 -6.54 -45.88
N MET A 618 -0.59 -7.84 -46.13
CA MET A 618 -0.64 -8.35 -47.51
C MET A 618 -1.93 -7.95 -48.21
N LEU A 619 -3.06 -7.87 -47.49
CA LEU A 619 -4.31 -7.37 -48.08
C LEU A 619 -4.20 -5.88 -48.44
N ALA A 620 -3.60 -5.05 -47.58
CA ALA A 620 -3.31 -3.65 -47.88
C ALA A 620 -2.45 -3.51 -49.14
N GLU A 621 -1.40 -4.33 -49.29
CA GLU A 621 -0.57 -4.37 -50.49
C GLU A 621 -1.36 -4.80 -51.74
N GLN A 622 -2.22 -5.83 -51.64
CA GLN A 622 -3.07 -6.29 -52.75
C GLN A 622 -4.10 -5.24 -53.19
N LEU A 623 -4.63 -4.46 -52.24
CA LEU A 623 -5.64 -3.41 -52.49
C LEU A 623 -5.01 -2.05 -52.84
N GLY A 624 -3.69 -1.90 -52.68
CA GLY A 624 -2.98 -0.64 -52.90
C GLY A 624 -3.34 0.44 -51.88
N LEU A 625 -3.68 0.05 -50.65
CA LEU A 625 -4.02 0.93 -49.53
C LEU A 625 -2.86 0.98 -48.54
N GLU A 626 -2.73 2.09 -47.79
CA GLU A 626 -1.86 2.11 -46.62
C GLU A 626 -2.47 1.22 -45.51
N PRO A 627 -1.68 0.42 -44.79
CA PRO A 627 -2.20 -0.46 -43.73
C PRO A 627 -3.01 0.27 -42.66
N ALA A 628 -2.64 1.52 -42.34
CA ALA A 628 -3.39 2.34 -41.39
C ALA A 628 -4.80 2.67 -41.90
N ASP A 629 -4.96 2.98 -43.20
CA ASP A 629 -6.25 3.30 -43.82
C ASP A 629 -7.17 2.08 -43.85
N LEU A 630 -6.62 0.90 -44.19
CA LEU A 630 -7.37 -0.35 -44.17
C LEU A 630 -7.82 -0.71 -42.75
N ILE A 631 -6.97 -0.50 -41.74
CA ILE A 631 -7.34 -0.71 -40.33
C ILE A 631 -8.44 0.25 -39.90
N LEU A 632 -8.35 1.54 -40.25
CA LEU A 632 -9.41 2.51 -39.97
C LEU A 632 -10.73 2.11 -40.65
N GLN A 633 -10.67 1.60 -41.88
CA GLN A 633 -11.85 1.07 -42.58
C GLN A 633 -12.45 -0.14 -41.82
N ARG A 634 -11.63 -1.11 -41.39
CA ARG A 634 -12.10 -2.27 -40.62
C ARG A 634 -12.69 -1.87 -39.27
N ILE A 635 -12.10 -0.88 -38.61
CA ILE A 635 -12.65 -0.29 -37.38
C ILE A 635 -14.03 0.33 -37.68
N ALA A 636 -14.17 1.12 -38.74
CA ALA A 636 -15.45 1.72 -39.14
C ALA A 636 -16.52 0.67 -39.50
N GLU A 637 -16.13 -0.44 -40.13
CA GLU A 637 -17.03 -1.55 -40.46
C GLU A 637 -17.55 -2.27 -39.20
N ARG A 638 -16.72 -2.38 -38.17
CA ARG A 638 -17.05 -3.10 -36.93
C ARG A 638 -17.71 -2.22 -35.86
N PHE A 639 -17.44 -0.92 -35.85
CA PHE A 639 -17.93 0.03 -34.86
C PHE A 639 -18.60 1.23 -35.53
N SER A 640 -19.94 1.24 -35.55
CA SER A 640 -20.73 2.29 -36.21
C SER A 640 -20.69 3.66 -35.53
N ASP A 641 -20.35 3.70 -34.24
CA ASP A 641 -20.53 4.88 -33.37
C ASP A 641 -19.20 5.60 -33.08
N VAL A 642 -18.13 5.29 -33.82
CA VAL A 642 -16.77 5.82 -33.58
C VAL A 642 -16.45 6.92 -34.60
N ASP A 643 -15.89 8.03 -34.13
CA ASP A 643 -15.42 9.12 -34.99
C ASP A 643 -14.04 8.78 -35.59
N VAL A 644 -14.06 7.96 -36.64
CA VAL A 644 -12.86 7.46 -37.34
C VAL A 644 -12.09 8.59 -38.04
N GLU A 645 -12.75 9.72 -38.39
CA GLU A 645 -12.10 10.85 -39.07
C GLU A 645 -11.04 11.54 -38.21
N ASN A 646 -11.20 11.51 -36.88
CA ASN A 646 -10.27 12.13 -35.93
C ASN A 646 -9.34 11.12 -35.24
N LEU A 647 -9.42 9.84 -35.64
CA LEU A 647 -8.68 8.74 -35.02
C LEU A 647 -7.39 8.46 -35.79
N ASP A 648 -6.24 8.70 -35.16
CA ASP A 648 -4.94 8.29 -35.68
C ASP A 648 -4.64 6.84 -35.27
N VAL A 649 -4.09 6.06 -36.20
CA VAL A 649 -3.60 4.70 -35.94
C VAL A 649 -2.08 4.63 -36.10
N VAL A 650 -1.41 3.95 -35.18
CA VAL A 650 0.04 3.68 -35.20
C VAL A 650 0.26 2.19 -35.10
N LEU A 651 1.12 1.64 -35.97
CA LEU A 651 1.46 0.22 -35.96
C LEU A 651 2.84 0.00 -35.33
N SER A 652 2.90 -0.97 -34.42
CA SER A 652 4.12 -1.37 -33.71
C SER A 652 4.16 -2.90 -33.59
N GLY A 653 4.73 -3.56 -34.61
CA GLY A 653 4.63 -5.01 -34.74
C GLY A 653 3.18 -5.46 -34.90
N ARG A 654 2.68 -6.31 -34.00
CA ARG A 654 1.28 -6.73 -33.92
C ARG A 654 0.35 -5.73 -33.21
N ALA A 655 0.90 -4.73 -32.54
CA ALA A 655 0.10 -3.77 -31.79
C ALA A 655 -0.44 -2.67 -32.69
N VAL A 656 -1.77 -2.47 -32.64
CA VAL A 656 -2.48 -1.35 -33.26
C VAL A 656 -2.76 -0.31 -32.18
N GLY A 657 -2.00 0.78 -32.21
CA GLY A 657 -2.21 1.94 -31.37
C GLY A 657 -3.27 2.84 -31.95
N VAL A 658 -4.26 3.24 -31.15
CA VAL A 658 -5.29 4.21 -31.52
C VAL A 658 -5.13 5.46 -30.66
N ARG A 659 -5.28 6.64 -31.27
CA ARG A 659 -5.24 7.91 -30.56
C ARG A 659 -6.09 8.96 -31.26
N TYR A 660 -6.91 9.69 -30.53
CA TYR A 660 -7.45 10.94 -31.07
C TYR A 660 -6.34 11.97 -31.28
N SER A 661 -6.26 12.49 -32.50
CA SER A 661 -5.26 13.47 -32.92
C SER A 661 -5.27 14.71 -32.02
N THR A 662 -4.15 15.00 -31.36
CA THR A 662 -3.91 16.30 -30.69
C THR A 662 -2.57 16.87 -31.16
N ALA A 663 -2.55 18.17 -31.48
CA ALA A 663 -1.47 18.86 -32.20
C ALA A 663 -0.05 18.86 -31.54
N ALA A 664 0.15 18.22 -30.37
CA ALA A 664 1.35 18.39 -29.53
C ALA A 664 2.46 17.33 -29.71
N ALA A 665 2.22 16.19 -30.39
CA ALA A 665 3.08 14.99 -30.28
C ALA A 665 4.32 14.90 -31.22
N ARG A 666 4.66 15.94 -32.00
CA ARG A 666 5.79 15.90 -32.96
C ARG A 666 6.97 16.78 -32.54
N ARG A 667 7.91 16.33 -31.69
CA ARG A 667 9.22 17.01 -31.49
C ARG A 667 10.40 16.06 -31.23
N THR A 668 11.48 16.26 -32.00
CA THR A 668 12.83 15.64 -31.88
C THR A 668 13.57 16.16 -30.63
N PRO A 669 14.37 15.36 -29.90
CA PRO A 669 15.09 15.83 -28.70
C PRO A 669 16.16 16.87 -29.07
N LYS A 670 16.09 18.05 -28.45
CA LYS A 670 17.12 19.10 -28.52
C LYS A 670 18.23 18.82 -27.51
N ARG A 671 19.48 19.19 -27.84
CA ARG A 671 20.61 19.21 -26.90
C ARG A 671 20.33 20.21 -25.76
N VAL A 672 20.56 19.80 -24.52
CA VAL A 672 20.35 20.62 -23.30
C VAL A 672 21.65 20.65 -22.50
N THR A 673 22.16 21.85 -22.20
CA THR A 673 23.38 22.01 -21.38
C THR A 673 23.09 21.66 -19.92
N LEU A 674 24.12 21.25 -19.18
CA LEU A 674 23.99 21.00 -17.74
C LEU A 674 23.61 22.28 -17.00
N ALA A 675 24.20 23.42 -17.40
CA ALA A 675 23.93 24.72 -16.79
C ALA A 675 22.45 25.15 -16.93
N ASP A 676 21.89 25.06 -18.15
CA ASP A 676 20.48 25.40 -18.39
C ASP A 676 19.55 24.48 -17.59
N HIS A 677 19.86 23.19 -17.55
CA HIS A 677 19.07 22.23 -16.78
C HIS A 677 19.11 22.52 -15.27
N SER A 678 20.29 22.75 -14.70
CA SER A 678 20.45 23.09 -13.27
C SER A 678 19.71 24.37 -12.89
N VAL A 679 19.83 25.43 -13.70
CA VAL A 679 19.10 26.70 -13.45
C VAL A 679 17.59 26.49 -13.58
N GLN A 680 17.14 25.74 -14.59
CA GLN A 680 15.71 25.44 -14.75
C GLN A 680 15.16 24.62 -13.58
N THR A 681 15.88 23.59 -13.15
CA THR A 681 15.48 22.73 -12.02
C THR A 681 15.46 23.55 -10.72
N SER A 682 16.43 24.42 -10.48
CA SER A 682 16.44 25.37 -9.35
C SER A 682 15.18 26.26 -9.34
N GLN A 683 14.86 26.91 -10.47
CA GLN A 683 13.68 27.79 -10.58
C GLN A 683 12.36 27.03 -10.35
N LEU A 684 12.24 25.82 -10.89
CA LEU A 684 11.05 24.97 -10.69
C LEU A 684 10.95 24.47 -9.25
N ALA A 685 12.08 24.10 -8.63
CA ALA A 685 12.11 23.64 -7.25
C ALA A 685 11.74 24.77 -6.28
N GLU A 686 12.25 25.99 -6.50
CA GLU A 686 11.84 27.20 -5.77
C GLU A 686 10.34 27.46 -5.91
N GLN A 687 9.84 27.41 -7.14
CA GLN A 687 8.42 27.61 -7.42
C GLN A 687 7.56 26.54 -6.74
N TYR A 688 7.95 25.27 -6.77
CA TYR A 688 7.21 24.19 -6.14
C TYR A 688 7.21 24.29 -4.61
N ALA A 689 8.34 24.61 -3.99
CA ALA A 689 8.43 24.81 -2.55
C ALA A 689 7.55 26.00 -2.10
N THR A 690 7.62 27.12 -2.83
CA THR A 690 6.81 28.32 -2.56
C THR A 690 5.31 28.01 -2.66
N LEU A 691 4.89 27.35 -3.75
CA LEU A 691 3.48 27.02 -4.00
C LEU A 691 2.93 25.96 -3.03
N SER A 692 3.80 25.16 -2.42
CA SER A 692 3.44 24.19 -1.39
C SER A 692 3.28 24.84 -0.01
N GLY A 693 3.66 26.11 0.17
CA GLY A 693 3.58 26.83 1.44
C GLY A 693 4.71 26.51 2.42
N ILE A 694 5.90 26.18 1.90
CA ILE A 694 7.10 25.91 2.70
C ILE A 694 7.76 27.22 3.17
N PRO A 695 8.40 27.27 4.35
CA PRO A 695 9.13 28.45 4.84
C PRO A 695 10.26 28.91 3.90
N ASP A 696 10.50 30.23 3.83
CA ASP A 696 11.46 30.87 2.91
C ASP A 696 12.90 30.29 3.02
N ASP A 697 13.37 29.99 4.23
CA ASP A 697 14.71 29.40 4.44
C ASP A 697 14.83 28.01 3.80
N MET A 698 13.73 27.26 3.76
CA MET A 698 13.66 25.93 3.16
C MET A 698 13.36 25.99 1.66
N VAL A 699 12.65 27.01 1.18
CA VAL A 699 12.50 27.30 -0.26
C VAL A 699 13.87 27.55 -0.90
N GLU A 700 14.72 28.35 -0.25
CA GLU A 700 16.10 28.58 -0.70
C GLU A 700 16.90 27.28 -0.73
N ALA A 701 16.80 26.45 0.31
CA ALA A 701 17.49 25.16 0.37
C ALA A 701 17.08 24.21 -0.77
N VAL A 702 15.78 24.09 -1.06
CA VAL A 702 15.24 23.25 -2.14
C VAL A 702 15.65 23.80 -3.52
N SER A 703 15.62 25.12 -3.72
CA SER A 703 16.10 25.77 -4.94
C SER A 703 17.59 25.51 -5.17
N ARG A 704 18.40 25.65 -4.12
CA ARG A 704 19.85 25.40 -4.15
C ARG A 704 20.16 23.93 -4.40
N ALA A 705 19.38 23.00 -3.86
CA ALA A 705 19.48 21.59 -4.20
C ALA A 705 19.20 21.35 -5.69
N GLY A 706 18.17 22.00 -6.25
CA GLY A 706 17.88 21.97 -7.69
C GLY A 706 19.05 22.43 -8.57
N LEU A 707 19.77 23.47 -8.13
CA LEU A 707 20.94 23.98 -8.84
C LEU A 707 22.12 22.98 -8.82
N LEU A 708 22.32 22.30 -7.69
CA LEU A 708 23.50 21.47 -7.41
C LEU A 708 23.33 19.97 -7.67
N HIS A 709 22.09 19.45 -7.80
CA HIS A 709 21.80 18.01 -7.76
C HIS A 709 22.56 17.14 -8.77
N ASP A 710 22.87 17.73 -9.92
CA ASP A 710 23.55 17.08 -11.03
C ASP A 710 24.99 17.59 -11.22
N ALA A 711 25.55 18.36 -10.28
CA ALA A 711 26.88 18.96 -10.42
C ALA A 711 27.98 17.92 -10.65
N GLY A 712 27.84 16.72 -10.07
CA GLY A 712 28.74 15.59 -10.27
C GLY A 712 28.75 15.03 -11.69
N LYS A 713 27.76 15.37 -12.53
CA LYS A 713 27.77 15.02 -13.96
C LYS A 713 28.90 15.72 -14.72
N VAL A 714 29.55 16.75 -14.16
CA VAL A 714 30.72 17.39 -14.77
C VAL A 714 31.94 16.47 -14.86
N ASP A 715 31.93 15.33 -14.15
CA ASP A 715 32.99 14.34 -14.23
C ASP A 715 33.28 13.95 -15.70
N PRO A 716 34.55 14.04 -16.17
CA PRO A 716 34.90 13.73 -17.55
C PRO A 716 34.55 12.28 -17.95
N GLY A 717 34.70 11.31 -17.04
CA GLY A 717 34.33 9.92 -17.30
C GLY A 717 32.83 9.77 -17.52
N PHE A 718 32.03 10.44 -16.68
CA PHE A 718 30.59 10.47 -16.82
C PHE A 718 30.13 11.15 -18.13
N GLN A 719 30.68 12.32 -18.49
CA GLN A 719 30.33 13.02 -19.74
C GLN A 719 30.69 12.21 -20.98
N HIS A 720 31.83 11.52 -20.98
CA HIS A 720 32.20 10.61 -22.07
C HIS A 720 31.20 9.46 -22.21
N SER A 721 30.64 8.93 -21.11
CA SER A 721 29.58 7.91 -21.16
C SER A 721 28.27 8.41 -21.80
N PHE A 722 28.01 9.72 -21.73
CA PHE A 722 26.88 10.39 -22.40
C PHE A 722 27.17 10.74 -23.87
N GLY A 723 28.35 10.38 -24.38
CA GLY A 723 28.82 10.72 -25.71
C GLY A 723 29.21 12.20 -25.86
N ASN A 724 29.41 12.92 -24.75
CA ASN A 724 29.82 14.32 -24.77
C ASN A 724 31.35 14.45 -24.61
N TYR A 725 32.00 15.01 -25.61
CA TYR A 725 33.45 15.30 -25.64
C TYR A 725 33.74 16.81 -25.72
N LEU A 726 32.71 17.65 -25.58
CA LEU A 726 32.83 19.09 -25.64
C LEU A 726 33.05 19.67 -24.22
N PRO A 727 33.70 20.85 -24.11
CA PRO A 727 33.96 21.49 -22.81
C PRO A 727 32.68 21.80 -22.03
N GLU A 728 31.60 22.17 -22.72
CA GLU A 728 30.31 22.44 -22.08
C GLU A 728 29.59 21.12 -21.75
N PRO A 729 29.38 20.80 -20.46
CA PRO A 729 28.72 19.57 -20.03
C PRO A 729 27.23 19.57 -20.43
N VAL A 730 26.68 18.37 -20.66
CA VAL A 730 25.26 18.18 -21.01
C VAL A 730 24.52 17.43 -19.91
N ALA A 731 23.24 17.77 -19.73
CA ALA A 731 22.37 17.12 -18.75
C ALA A 731 21.86 15.75 -19.21
N LYS A 732 21.80 15.54 -20.54
CA LYS A 732 21.25 14.35 -21.20
C LYS A 732 22.16 13.86 -22.33
N PRO A 733 22.12 12.56 -22.66
CA PRO A 733 22.94 12.00 -23.74
C PRO A 733 22.64 12.63 -25.10
N VAL A 734 23.65 12.73 -25.95
CA VAL A 734 23.52 13.23 -27.32
C VAL A 734 23.44 12.02 -28.28
N GLY A 735 22.22 11.61 -28.65
CA GLY A 735 21.99 10.49 -29.58
C GLY A 735 21.69 9.15 -28.90
N ARG A 736 21.84 8.04 -29.64
CA ARG A 736 21.54 6.67 -29.15
C ARG A 736 22.73 6.16 -28.34
N VAL A 737 22.56 6.01 -27.04
CA VAL A 737 23.57 5.46 -26.13
C VAL A 737 23.76 3.97 -26.42
N MET A 738 25.00 3.50 -26.58
CA MET A 738 25.29 2.06 -26.62
C MET A 738 25.37 1.52 -25.18
N PRO A 739 24.50 0.56 -24.79
CA PRO A 739 24.46 0.03 -23.42
C PRO A 739 25.81 -0.54 -22.94
N SER A 740 26.62 -1.07 -23.85
CA SER A 740 27.95 -1.64 -23.57
C SER A 740 29.01 -0.62 -23.12
N LEU A 741 28.77 0.69 -23.27
CA LEU A 741 29.67 1.75 -22.78
C LEU A 741 29.35 2.19 -21.34
N LEU A 742 28.15 1.88 -20.83
CA LEU A 742 27.77 2.06 -19.41
C LEU A 742 28.33 0.94 -18.52
N ASP A 743 28.83 -0.14 -19.14
CA ASP A 743 29.30 -1.38 -18.48
C ASP A 743 30.81 -1.40 -18.19
N ARG A 744 31.50 -0.24 -18.23
CA ARG A 744 32.89 -0.12 -17.77
C ARG A 744 32.96 -0.17 -16.24
N GLY A 745 32.77 -1.33 -15.62
CA GLY A 745 33.23 -1.64 -14.25
C GLY A 745 32.83 -0.69 -13.10
N GLN A 746 31.95 0.29 -13.33
CA GLN A 746 31.52 1.33 -12.41
C GLN A 746 30.01 1.19 -12.11
N THR A 747 29.52 -0.04 -11.94
CA THR A 747 28.12 -0.30 -11.55
C THR A 747 27.75 0.30 -10.19
N THR A 748 28.75 0.73 -9.42
CA THR A 748 28.63 1.34 -8.10
C THR A 748 28.82 2.86 -8.09
N TRP A 749 29.37 3.51 -9.14
CA TRP A 749 29.63 4.95 -9.11
C TRP A 749 28.33 5.77 -9.25
N ARG A 750 28.21 6.86 -8.47
CA ARG A 750 26.98 7.69 -8.35
C ARG A 750 27.29 9.17 -8.43
N HIS A 751 26.72 9.88 -9.41
CA HIS A 751 26.98 11.31 -9.58
C HIS A 751 26.36 12.14 -8.45
N GLU A 752 25.29 11.67 -7.81
CA GLU A 752 24.67 12.32 -6.66
C GLU A 752 25.62 12.47 -5.47
N VAL A 753 26.50 11.49 -5.24
CA VAL A 753 27.49 11.52 -4.14
C VAL A 753 28.57 12.57 -4.42
N LEU A 754 29.06 12.65 -5.66
CA LEU A 754 29.97 13.72 -6.07
C LEU A 754 29.29 15.09 -6.03
N SER A 755 28.02 15.17 -6.43
CA SER A 755 27.23 16.41 -6.40
C SER A 755 27.07 16.96 -4.99
N ALA A 756 26.91 16.08 -3.98
CA ALA A 756 26.79 16.49 -2.58
C ALA A 756 28.06 17.22 -2.05
N THR A 757 29.23 16.99 -2.65
CA THR A 757 30.48 17.70 -2.30
C THR A 757 30.48 19.18 -2.69
N ALA A 758 29.58 19.59 -3.60
CA ALA A 758 29.44 20.99 -4.00
C ALA A 758 28.79 21.85 -2.90
N VAL A 759 28.15 21.22 -1.91
CA VAL A 759 27.50 21.92 -0.79
C VAL A 759 28.56 22.33 0.24
N ARG A 760 28.71 23.64 0.44
CA ARG A 760 29.63 24.23 1.44
C ARG A 760 28.86 24.65 2.70
N GLY A 761 29.44 24.41 3.88
CA GLY A 761 28.85 24.79 5.19
C GLY A 761 28.09 23.65 5.86
N ASP A 762 27.88 23.75 7.17
CA ASP A 762 27.29 22.66 7.99
C ASP A 762 26.00 23.12 8.69
N SER A 763 25.30 24.10 8.10
CA SER A 763 24.00 24.53 8.63
C SER A 763 22.94 23.46 8.38
N PHE A 764 21.83 23.53 9.13
CA PHE A 764 20.69 22.64 8.93
C PHE A 764 20.14 22.68 7.49
N ALA A 765 20.11 23.86 6.86
CA ALA A 765 19.72 24.01 5.46
C ALA A 765 20.71 23.31 4.50
N ASP A 766 22.01 23.35 4.81
CA ASP A 766 23.04 22.66 4.03
C ASP A 766 22.88 21.14 4.08
N GLU A 767 22.50 20.60 5.24
CA GLU A 767 22.19 19.18 5.39
C GLU A 767 20.95 18.76 4.60
N LEU A 768 19.90 19.59 4.57
CA LEU A 768 18.75 19.36 3.69
C LEU A 768 19.17 19.35 2.22
N VAL A 769 19.98 20.32 1.78
CA VAL A 769 20.48 20.38 0.40
C VAL A 769 21.26 19.11 0.06
N ARG A 770 22.20 18.68 0.92
CA ARG A 770 22.96 17.44 0.73
C ARG A 770 22.05 16.23 0.61
N HIS A 771 21.08 16.09 1.51
CA HIS A 771 20.16 14.95 1.47
C HIS A 771 19.34 14.91 0.19
N LEU A 772 18.75 16.03 -0.22
CA LEU A 772 17.96 16.11 -1.45
C LEU A 772 18.78 15.77 -2.69
N ILE A 773 20.03 16.23 -2.75
CA ILE A 773 20.98 15.85 -3.80
C ILE A 773 21.23 14.34 -3.75
N LEU A 774 21.49 13.75 -2.58
CA LEU A 774 21.75 12.31 -2.47
C LEU A 774 20.53 11.45 -2.83
N SER A 775 19.31 11.91 -2.55
CA SER A 775 18.09 11.11 -2.67
C SER A 775 17.25 11.38 -3.92
N HIS A 776 17.68 12.25 -4.84
CA HIS A 776 16.88 12.62 -6.02
C HIS A 776 16.54 11.44 -6.97
N HIS A 777 17.36 10.36 -6.98
CA HIS A 777 17.02 9.12 -7.72
C HIS A 777 16.13 8.14 -6.96
N GLY A 778 15.68 8.51 -5.76
CA GLY A 778 14.80 7.71 -4.92
C GLY A 778 15.50 6.74 -3.96
N TRP A 779 16.79 6.99 -3.66
CA TRP A 779 17.61 6.18 -2.76
C TRP A 779 18.26 7.06 -1.68
N ALA A 780 19.21 6.58 -0.88
CA ALA A 780 19.91 7.37 0.16
C ALA A 780 19.12 7.72 1.44
N ARG A 781 18.00 7.03 1.68
CA ARG A 781 17.42 6.83 3.03
C ARG A 781 17.80 5.43 3.51
N ARG A 782 18.89 5.17 4.23
CA ARG A 782 19.96 6.05 4.77
C ARG A 782 21.32 5.83 4.10
N LEU A 783 21.37 4.94 3.12
CA LEU A 783 22.60 4.44 2.50
C LEU A 783 22.59 4.68 1.00
N SER A 784 23.75 5.02 0.42
CA SER A 784 23.92 5.11 -1.03
C SER A 784 25.19 4.36 -1.44
N PRO A 785 25.12 3.33 -2.31
CA PRO A 785 26.31 2.67 -2.82
C PRO A 785 27.08 3.64 -3.72
N HIS A 786 28.40 3.73 -3.55
CA HIS A 786 29.27 4.59 -4.35
C HIS A 786 30.64 3.93 -4.56
N ASP A 787 31.03 3.68 -5.81
CA ASP A 787 32.40 3.24 -6.19
C ASP A 787 32.96 2.04 -5.40
N GLY A 788 32.12 1.05 -5.10
CA GLY A 788 32.51 -0.15 -4.36
C GLY A 788 32.41 -0.01 -2.84
N THR A 789 32.08 1.19 -2.33
CA THR A 789 31.82 1.48 -0.91
C THR A 789 30.35 1.86 -0.69
N THR A 790 29.95 2.07 0.58
CA THR A 790 28.62 2.58 0.92
C THR A 790 28.75 3.91 1.64
N TYR A 791 28.24 4.96 1.02
CA TYR A 791 28.13 6.27 1.64
C TYR A 791 26.99 6.28 2.66
N THR A 792 27.28 6.68 3.90
CA THR A 792 26.29 6.79 4.98
C THR A 792 25.70 8.19 5.03
N ASN A 793 24.38 8.27 4.90
CA ASN A 793 23.58 9.49 5.07
C ASN A 793 22.77 9.45 6.38
N SER A 794 23.02 8.47 7.24
CA SER A 794 22.23 8.15 8.44
C SER A 794 22.05 9.30 9.42
N LEU A 795 23.14 9.91 9.89
CA LEU A 795 23.09 11.00 10.87
C LEU A 795 22.34 12.22 10.32
N ARG A 796 22.64 12.59 9.06
CA ARG A 796 22.00 13.70 8.35
C ARG A 796 20.51 13.45 8.17
N TYR A 797 20.16 12.25 7.71
CA TYR A 797 18.78 11.85 7.50
C TYR A 797 17.99 11.83 8.81
N ARG A 798 18.57 11.34 9.91
CA ARG A 798 17.91 11.38 11.22
C ARG A 798 17.67 12.82 11.67
N LEU A 799 18.67 13.69 11.57
CA LEU A 799 18.54 15.11 11.92
C LEU A 799 17.42 15.80 11.12
N LEU A 800 17.25 15.44 9.85
CA LEU A 800 16.13 15.93 9.03
C LEU A 800 14.79 15.30 9.44
N GLU A 801 14.74 13.99 9.74
CA GLU A 801 13.53 13.32 10.26
C GLU A 801 13.09 13.89 11.61
N GLU A 802 14.01 14.20 12.52
CA GLU A 802 13.72 14.80 13.84
C GLU A 802 13.13 16.21 13.73
N GLN A 803 13.39 16.92 12.63
CA GLN A 803 12.88 18.26 12.41
C GLN A 803 11.60 18.26 11.58
N PHE A 804 11.58 17.55 10.45
CA PHE A 804 10.48 17.58 9.49
C PHE A 804 9.51 16.41 9.62
N GLY A 805 9.87 15.36 10.35
CA GLY A 805 9.18 14.08 10.31
C GLY A 805 9.45 13.28 9.03
N PRO A 806 9.19 11.97 9.06
CA PRO A 806 9.47 11.05 7.95
C PRO A 806 8.76 11.45 6.66
N TRP A 807 7.48 11.83 6.75
CA TRP A 807 6.66 12.27 5.61
C TRP A 807 6.99 13.70 5.17
N GLY A 808 7.44 14.57 6.09
CA GLY A 808 7.91 15.90 5.73
C GLY A 808 9.18 15.85 4.89
N VAL A 809 10.20 15.08 5.29
CA VAL A 809 11.41 14.85 4.47
C VAL A 809 11.02 14.30 3.08
N ALA A 810 10.03 13.42 3.02
CA ALA A 810 9.49 12.86 1.78
C ALA A 810 8.81 13.88 0.88
N LEU A 811 8.13 14.87 1.45
CA LEU A 811 7.59 15.98 0.68
C LEU A 811 8.70 16.83 0.05
N TYR A 812 9.78 17.14 0.78
CA TYR A 812 10.92 17.89 0.23
C TYR A 812 11.62 17.14 -0.92
N GLU A 813 11.81 15.83 -0.78
CA GLU A 813 12.31 14.99 -1.89
C GLU A 813 11.38 15.06 -3.10
N THR A 814 10.06 15.03 -2.86
CA THR A 814 9.06 15.12 -3.93
C THR A 814 9.21 16.42 -4.71
N MET A 815 9.49 17.54 -4.06
CA MET A 815 9.66 18.85 -4.71
C MET A 815 10.83 18.86 -5.68
N LEU A 816 12.03 18.45 -5.21
CA LEU A 816 13.20 18.40 -6.08
C LEU A 816 13.00 17.42 -7.25
N ARG A 817 12.48 16.24 -6.96
CA ARG A 817 12.30 15.18 -7.97
C ARG A 817 11.24 15.53 -9.01
N SER A 818 10.18 16.21 -8.60
CA SER A 818 9.17 16.74 -9.52
C SER A 818 9.73 17.87 -10.37
N ALA A 819 10.60 18.71 -9.80
CA ALA A 819 11.24 19.82 -10.51
C ALA A 819 12.23 19.31 -11.57
N ASP A 820 13.09 18.35 -11.22
CA ASP A 820 14.00 17.69 -12.17
C ASP A 820 13.20 17.05 -13.32
N TRP A 821 12.18 16.26 -13.00
CA TRP A 821 11.33 15.65 -14.02
C TRP A 821 10.69 16.69 -14.94
N ALA A 822 10.14 17.78 -14.39
CA ALA A 822 9.51 18.84 -15.17
C ALA A 822 10.52 19.60 -16.07
N ALA A 823 11.71 19.91 -15.55
CA ALA A 823 12.81 20.50 -16.33
C ALA A 823 13.23 19.57 -17.47
N SER A 824 13.27 18.28 -17.18
CA SER A 824 13.59 17.21 -18.13
C SER A 824 12.51 17.04 -19.21
N ALA A 825 11.24 17.16 -18.87
CA ALA A 825 10.10 16.98 -19.78
C ALA A 825 9.90 18.18 -20.70
N SER A 826 10.20 19.39 -20.23
CA SER A 826 10.06 20.65 -20.99
C SER A 826 11.33 21.51 -20.90
N PRO A 827 12.44 21.08 -21.54
CA PRO A 827 13.72 21.75 -21.41
C PRO A 827 13.71 23.14 -22.04
N ARG A 828 14.27 24.11 -21.32
CA ARG A 828 14.55 25.48 -21.76
C ARG A 828 16.04 25.63 -22.07
N SER A 829 16.39 26.61 -22.90
CA SER A 829 17.78 26.88 -23.31
C SER A 829 18.11 28.36 -23.18
N GLY A 830 19.38 28.69 -22.90
CA GLY A 830 19.84 30.07 -22.74
C GLY A 830 19.41 30.69 -21.41
N LEU A 831 19.28 29.87 -20.38
CA LEU A 831 19.07 30.28 -18.99
C LEU A 831 20.40 30.62 -18.30
N ALA A 832 21.51 30.02 -18.73
CA ALA A 832 22.87 30.30 -18.28
C ALA A 832 23.83 30.48 -19.47
N GLU A 833 24.93 31.21 -19.26
CA GLU A 833 25.95 31.41 -20.29
C GLU A 833 26.81 30.15 -20.50
N SER A 834 27.25 29.53 -19.40
CA SER A 834 28.03 28.28 -19.38
C SER A 834 27.99 27.63 -17.99
N TRP A 835 28.43 26.37 -17.88
CA TRP A 835 28.61 25.75 -16.56
C TRP A 835 29.60 26.51 -15.67
N GLU A 836 30.72 26.99 -16.24
CA GLU A 836 31.74 27.76 -15.51
C GLU A 836 31.16 29.06 -14.91
N SER A 837 30.21 29.69 -15.59
CA SER A 837 29.57 30.93 -15.11
C SER A 837 28.78 30.75 -13.81
N LEU A 838 28.37 29.52 -13.48
CA LEU A 838 27.64 29.21 -12.25
C LEU A 838 28.54 29.14 -11.00
N ASN A 839 29.87 29.12 -11.18
CA ASN A 839 30.85 29.06 -10.08
C ASN A 839 30.64 27.86 -9.12
N ILE A 840 30.18 26.73 -9.66
CA ILE A 840 29.94 25.48 -8.92
C ILE A 840 31.20 24.61 -9.00
N HIS A 841 31.73 24.21 -7.85
CA HIS A 841 32.91 23.36 -7.76
C HIS A 841 32.61 22.05 -7.05
N VAL A 842 32.89 20.92 -7.70
CA VAL A 842 32.88 19.57 -7.10
C VAL A 842 34.31 19.13 -6.80
N ASN A 843 34.55 18.51 -5.65
CA ASN A 843 35.86 17.99 -5.28
C ASN A 843 35.79 16.47 -5.15
N PRO A 844 36.28 15.69 -6.13
CA PRO A 844 36.27 14.23 -6.04
C PRO A 844 37.20 13.71 -4.93
N ASN A 845 38.21 14.48 -4.51
CA ASN A 845 39.17 14.07 -3.47
C ASN A 845 38.68 14.31 -2.04
N SER A 846 37.56 15.03 -1.83
CA SER A 846 37.01 15.27 -0.48
C SER A 846 36.08 14.17 0.01
N LEU A 847 35.91 13.09 -0.76
CA LEU A 847 34.99 12.00 -0.44
C LEU A 847 35.52 11.05 0.65
N VAL A 848 36.75 11.26 1.14
CA VAL A 848 37.42 10.31 2.03
C VAL A 848 38.20 11.06 3.11
N ASP A 849 37.62 11.21 4.30
CA ASP A 849 38.35 11.66 5.50
C ASP A 849 38.66 10.44 6.38
N VAL A 850 39.77 9.75 6.09
CA VAL A 850 40.20 8.52 6.80
C VAL A 850 41.29 8.80 7.83
N SER A 851 41.72 10.04 8.00
CA SER A 851 42.96 10.33 8.75
C SER A 851 42.72 11.02 10.08
N GLU A 852 42.02 10.38 11.03
CA GLU A 852 42.04 10.87 12.43
C GLU A 852 41.71 9.84 13.52
N TYR A 853 41.40 8.58 13.19
CA TYR A 853 41.02 7.57 14.19
C TYR A 853 42.23 6.81 14.73
N ALA A 854 42.54 7.00 16.02
CA ALA A 854 43.46 6.13 16.75
C ALA A 854 42.71 4.87 17.18
N VAL A 855 43.16 3.69 16.72
CA VAL A 855 42.60 2.39 17.17
C VAL A 855 42.90 2.22 18.65
N THR A 856 41.88 2.09 19.49
CA THR A 856 42.06 1.89 20.94
C THR A 856 41.81 0.45 21.36
N HIS A 857 40.95 -0.28 20.66
CA HIS A 857 40.62 -1.68 20.98
C HIS A 857 40.55 -2.56 19.73
N VAL A 858 41.04 -3.80 19.82
CA VAL A 858 40.99 -4.80 18.74
C VAL A 858 40.41 -6.10 19.30
N PHE A 859 39.25 -6.50 18.79
CA PHE A 859 38.65 -7.79 19.13
C PHE A 859 39.12 -8.85 18.14
N THR A 860 39.65 -9.94 18.68
CA THR A 860 40.16 -11.08 17.91
C THR A 860 39.54 -12.37 18.41
N GLY A 861 39.11 -13.24 17.50
CA GLY A 861 38.60 -14.58 17.84
C GLY A 861 39.42 -15.70 17.19
N PRO A 862 39.21 -16.96 17.61
CA PRO A 862 39.85 -18.15 17.01
C PRO A 862 39.46 -18.39 15.54
N ARG A 863 38.43 -17.69 15.03
CA ARG A 863 38.06 -17.67 13.60
C ARG A 863 37.93 -16.22 13.12
N PRO A 864 38.66 -15.79 12.08
CA PRO A 864 38.47 -14.47 11.48
C PRO A 864 37.03 -14.33 10.96
N TYR A 865 36.47 -13.13 11.10
CA TYR A 865 35.10 -12.80 10.69
C TYR A 865 33.96 -13.58 11.39
N SER A 866 34.17 -14.03 12.63
CA SER A 866 33.08 -14.71 13.35
C SER A 866 31.96 -13.74 13.77
N LEU A 867 30.72 -14.23 13.71
CA LEU A 867 29.53 -13.49 14.13
C LEU A 867 29.63 -13.04 15.59
N THR A 868 30.12 -13.91 16.47
CA THR A 868 30.33 -13.62 17.89
C THR A 868 31.33 -12.47 18.10
N MET A 869 32.41 -12.42 17.31
CA MET A 869 33.40 -11.34 17.38
C MET A 869 32.83 -10.02 16.87
N LEU A 870 32.07 -10.05 15.77
CA LEU A 870 31.38 -8.87 15.25
C LEU A 870 30.38 -8.31 16.28
N LEU A 871 29.52 -9.16 16.84
CA LEU A 871 28.55 -8.77 17.86
C LEU A 871 29.23 -8.29 19.15
N ALA A 872 30.33 -8.93 19.57
CA ALA A 872 31.08 -8.48 20.73
C ALA A 872 31.68 -7.08 20.52
N GLY A 873 32.22 -6.82 19.34
CA GLY A 873 32.68 -5.50 18.93
C GLY A 873 31.56 -4.45 18.94
N ILE A 874 30.38 -4.80 18.43
CA ILE A 874 29.20 -3.93 18.42
C ILE A 874 28.70 -3.67 19.85
N GLY A 875 28.72 -4.68 20.72
CA GLY A 875 28.40 -4.52 22.13
C GLY A 875 29.36 -3.56 22.83
N ALA A 876 30.67 -3.72 22.58
CA ALA A 876 31.70 -2.85 23.12
C ALA A 876 31.54 -1.41 22.64
N LEU A 877 31.30 -1.22 21.33
CA LEU A 877 30.93 0.06 20.74
C LEU A 877 29.71 0.67 21.44
N ALA A 878 28.66 -0.11 21.67
CA ALA A 878 27.45 0.35 22.36
C ALA A 878 27.70 0.74 23.82
N SER A 879 28.66 0.12 24.50
CA SER A 879 29.07 0.58 25.83
C SER A 879 29.85 1.89 25.78
N CYS A 880 30.79 2.06 24.84
CA CYS A 880 31.50 3.33 24.69
C CYS A 880 30.55 4.50 24.46
N VAL A 881 29.56 4.31 23.56
CA VAL A 881 28.51 5.30 23.30
C VAL A 881 27.69 5.61 24.56
N ARG A 882 27.27 4.57 25.31
CA ARG A 882 26.55 4.76 26.59
C ARG A 882 27.37 5.48 27.65
N ASN A 883 28.69 5.30 27.64
CA ASN A 883 29.63 5.98 28.52
C ASN A 883 29.98 7.40 28.05
N GLY A 884 29.27 7.93 27.04
CA GLY A 884 29.34 9.31 26.60
C GLY A 884 30.26 9.57 25.41
N ASP A 885 30.85 8.53 24.81
CA ASP A 885 31.67 8.68 23.61
C ASP A 885 30.86 8.47 22.32
N THR A 886 30.24 9.54 21.85
CA THR A 886 29.52 9.56 20.57
C THR A 886 30.44 9.54 19.34
N SER A 887 31.76 9.67 19.53
CA SER A 887 32.75 9.57 18.46
C SER A 887 33.24 8.14 18.23
N ALA A 888 32.81 7.19 19.07
CA ALA A 888 33.21 5.80 18.97
C ALA A 888 32.77 5.19 17.63
N LYS A 889 33.71 4.51 16.96
CA LYS A 889 33.49 3.87 15.66
C LYS A 889 34.12 2.49 15.62
N LEU A 890 33.53 1.61 14.84
CA LEU A 890 33.97 0.23 14.62
C LEU A 890 34.19 -0.01 13.13
N ARG A 891 35.21 -0.81 12.79
CA ARG A 891 35.39 -1.36 11.45
C ARG A 891 35.87 -2.80 11.52
N VAL A 892 35.76 -3.53 10.42
CA VAL A 892 36.22 -4.91 10.25
C VAL A 892 37.28 -4.93 9.17
N VAL A 893 38.51 -5.23 9.56
CA VAL A 893 39.68 -5.29 8.67
C VAL A 893 40.44 -6.58 8.94
N ASP A 894 40.78 -7.31 7.87
CA ASP A 894 41.55 -8.56 7.94
C ASP A 894 40.99 -9.59 8.96
N GLY A 895 39.67 -9.66 9.08
CA GLY A 895 39.00 -10.61 9.95
C GLY A 895 39.02 -10.27 11.44
N LYS A 896 39.40 -9.03 11.78
CA LYS A 896 39.38 -8.48 13.14
C LYS A 896 38.38 -7.33 13.22
N VAL A 897 37.85 -7.10 14.41
CA VAL A 897 37.05 -5.89 14.67
C VAL A 897 37.95 -4.87 15.36
N GLU A 898 38.11 -3.71 14.75
CA GLU A 898 38.79 -2.58 15.34
C GLU A 898 37.75 -1.58 15.87
N LEU A 899 37.97 -1.09 17.09
CA LEU A 899 37.16 -0.07 17.74
C LEU A 899 38.06 1.13 18.04
N SER A 900 37.66 2.30 17.55
CA SER A 900 38.24 3.59 17.91
C SER A 900 37.28 4.28 18.88
N SER A 901 37.78 4.65 20.04
CA SER A 901 37.02 5.22 21.15
C SER A 901 37.98 5.96 22.08
N THR A 902 37.53 7.10 22.60
CA THR A 902 38.18 7.93 23.63
C THR A 902 37.92 7.40 25.05
N VAL A 903 36.96 6.49 25.21
CA VAL A 903 36.68 5.76 26.46
C VAL A 903 36.91 4.26 26.29
N ASP A 904 37.31 3.59 27.37
CA ASP A 904 37.42 2.14 27.38
C ASP A 904 36.01 1.50 27.47
N PRO A 905 35.72 0.46 26.67
CA PRO A 905 34.46 -0.26 26.76
C PRO A 905 34.40 -0.99 28.11
N SER A 906 33.34 -0.74 28.88
CA SER A 906 33.11 -1.39 30.17
C SER A 906 31.83 -2.23 30.12
N TRP A 907 31.92 -3.49 30.52
CA TRP A 907 30.75 -4.37 30.61
C TRP A 907 30.11 -4.30 31.99
N ASP A 908 28.78 -4.18 32.04
CA ASP A 908 28.02 -4.20 33.28
C ASP A 908 27.59 -5.64 33.62
N MET A 909 28.30 -6.24 34.57
CA MET A 909 27.97 -7.58 35.09
C MET A 909 26.59 -7.65 35.74
N GLN A 910 26.08 -6.52 36.26
CA GLN A 910 24.74 -6.45 36.83
C GLN A 910 23.70 -6.52 35.72
N LEU A 911 23.91 -5.81 34.60
CA LEU A 911 23.05 -5.90 33.41
C LEU A 911 23.04 -7.32 32.82
N TYR A 912 24.19 -8.00 32.73
CA TYR A 912 24.26 -9.40 32.29
C TYR A 912 23.40 -10.32 33.17
N ASN A 913 23.56 -10.22 34.49
CA ASN A 913 22.81 -11.03 35.44
C ASN A 913 21.31 -10.73 35.38
N SER A 914 20.92 -9.45 35.21
CA SER A 914 19.53 -9.03 35.04
C SER A 914 18.92 -9.54 33.73
N MET A 915 19.66 -9.52 32.62
CA MET A 915 19.21 -10.09 31.34
C MET A 915 19.06 -11.61 31.43
N ALA A 916 20.05 -12.30 32.01
CA ALA A 916 20.00 -13.74 32.24
C ALA A 916 18.79 -14.12 33.13
N PHE A 917 18.55 -13.37 34.21
CA PHE A 917 17.40 -13.57 35.09
C PHE A 917 16.06 -13.30 34.39
N SER A 918 15.97 -12.24 33.58
CA SER A 918 14.75 -11.90 32.84
C SER A 918 14.39 -12.96 31.79
N LEU A 919 15.42 -13.56 31.16
CA LEU A 919 15.27 -14.69 30.27
C LEU A 919 14.79 -15.94 31.01
N GLU A 920 15.30 -16.19 32.22
CA GLU A 920 14.83 -17.29 33.08
C GLU A 920 13.36 -17.11 33.52
N VAL A 921 12.94 -15.88 33.87
CA VAL A 921 11.54 -15.56 34.24
C VAL A 921 10.60 -15.69 33.04
N GLY A 922 10.99 -15.16 31.87
CA GLY A 922 10.18 -15.24 30.64
C GLY A 922 10.04 -16.66 30.09
N ALA A 923 11.04 -17.52 30.31
CA ALA A 923 10.97 -18.94 29.99
C ALA A 923 10.28 -19.79 31.09
N GLY A 924 9.86 -19.17 32.20
CA GLY A 924 9.09 -19.82 33.26
C GLY A 924 9.91 -20.61 34.28
N PHE A 925 11.24 -20.49 34.27
CA PHE A 925 12.13 -21.20 35.21
C PHE A 925 12.05 -20.66 36.62
N LYS A 926 11.91 -19.34 36.75
CA LYS A 926 11.79 -18.65 38.03
C LYS A 926 10.53 -17.80 38.05
N SER A 927 9.88 -17.73 39.21
CA SER A 927 8.86 -16.72 39.47
C SER A 927 9.52 -15.34 39.60
N PRO A 928 8.73 -14.24 39.56
CA PRO A 928 9.25 -12.88 39.66
C PRO A 928 10.05 -12.59 40.94
N ASP A 929 9.89 -13.41 41.97
CA ASP A 929 10.65 -13.36 43.24
C ASP A 929 11.95 -14.17 43.22
N GLY A 930 12.31 -14.77 42.08
CA GLY A 930 13.53 -15.54 41.87
C GLY A 930 13.51 -16.98 42.36
N THR A 931 12.37 -17.46 42.88
CA THR A 931 12.21 -18.86 43.29
C THR A 931 11.92 -19.76 42.08
N LEU A 932 12.38 -21.01 42.12
CA LEU A 932 12.15 -21.97 41.04
C LEU A 932 10.66 -22.37 41.00
N CYS A 933 10.06 -22.39 39.81
CA CYS A 933 8.68 -22.84 39.63
C CYS A 933 8.55 -24.36 39.93
N ASP A 934 7.61 -24.73 40.80
CA ASP A 934 7.43 -26.12 41.29
C ASP A 934 6.82 -27.08 40.23
N SER A 935 7.03 -28.39 40.40
CA SER A 935 6.87 -29.46 39.39
C SER A 935 5.43 -29.82 38.94
N ASP A 936 4.40 -29.09 39.39
CA ASP A 936 2.98 -29.31 39.03
C ASP A 936 2.49 -28.44 37.83
N ALA A 937 3.41 -28.04 36.94
CA ALA A 937 3.14 -27.18 35.78
C ALA A 937 2.19 -27.77 34.72
N LYS A 938 1.74 -29.02 34.85
CA LYS A 938 0.91 -29.74 33.86
C LYS A 938 -0.54 -29.26 33.75
N ASP A 939 -1.13 -28.69 34.81
CA ASP A 939 -2.55 -28.28 34.79
C ASP A 939 -2.80 -26.84 34.28
N ARG A 940 -1.75 -26.06 34.02
CA ARG A 940 -1.86 -24.65 33.60
C ARG A 940 -1.97 -24.42 32.09
N VAL A 941 -2.00 -25.50 31.32
CA VAL A 941 -2.06 -25.50 29.85
C VAL A 941 -3.36 -24.90 29.29
N LYS A 942 -4.44 -24.88 30.06
CA LYS A 942 -5.76 -24.42 29.59
C LYS A 942 -6.02 -22.90 29.70
N GLY A 943 -5.11 -22.12 30.29
CA GLY A 943 -5.29 -20.66 30.53
C GLY A 943 -4.30 -19.72 29.80
N ARG A 944 -3.63 -20.21 28.76
CA ARG A 944 -2.25 -19.83 28.35
C ARG A 944 -1.94 -18.41 27.85
N ASN A 945 -2.89 -17.55 27.47
CA ASN A 945 -2.53 -16.18 27.04
C ASN A 945 -2.24 -15.22 28.20
N LYS A 946 -2.93 -15.37 29.34
CA LYS A 946 -2.76 -14.44 30.48
C LYS A 946 -1.46 -14.66 31.25
N TRP A 947 -1.01 -15.92 31.39
CA TRP A 947 0.16 -16.26 32.21
C TRP A 947 1.48 -15.76 31.58
N TYR A 948 1.66 -15.97 30.27
CA TYR A 948 2.83 -15.44 29.54
C TYR A 948 2.85 -13.92 29.50
N LEU A 949 1.72 -13.27 29.18
CA LEU A 949 1.64 -11.81 29.17
C LEU A 949 1.99 -11.20 30.55
N GLN A 950 1.54 -11.85 31.64
CA GLN A 950 1.80 -11.40 33.01
C GLN A 950 3.29 -11.53 33.41
N HIS A 951 4.00 -12.56 32.98
CA HIS A 951 5.42 -12.78 33.32
C HIS A 951 6.39 -12.10 32.34
N ARG A 952 6.03 -11.99 31.06
CA ARG A 952 6.72 -11.11 30.09
C ARG A 952 6.70 -9.68 30.60
N GLN A 953 5.54 -9.18 31.01
CA GLN A 953 5.42 -7.83 31.52
C GLN A 953 6.26 -7.63 32.79
N SER A 954 6.26 -8.59 33.72
CA SER A 954 7.12 -8.53 34.91
C SER A 954 8.62 -8.63 34.60
N ALA A 955 9.03 -9.43 33.62
CA ALA A 955 10.42 -9.51 33.17
C ALA A 955 10.88 -8.22 32.48
N LEU A 956 10.00 -7.60 31.68
CA LEU A 956 10.26 -6.32 31.02
C LEU A 956 10.21 -5.12 31.98
N GLU A 957 9.44 -5.20 33.06
CA GLU A 957 9.48 -4.22 34.16
C GLU A 957 10.82 -4.24 34.91
N GLN A 958 11.49 -5.41 34.95
CA GLN A 958 12.78 -5.59 35.63
C GLN A 958 13.99 -5.34 34.72
N CYS A 959 13.89 -5.65 33.43
CA CYS A 959 14.91 -5.34 32.42
C CYS A 959 14.24 -4.96 31.09
N PRO A 960 13.82 -3.69 30.92
CA PRO A 960 13.19 -3.21 29.69
C PRO A 960 14.02 -3.45 28.43
N GLU A 961 15.35 -3.49 28.56
CA GLU A 961 16.33 -3.67 27.50
C GLU A 961 16.30 -5.09 26.89
N ALA A 962 15.71 -6.07 27.58
CA ALA A 962 15.54 -7.42 27.08
C ALA A 962 14.34 -7.56 26.11
N ALA A 963 13.54 -6.50 25.90
CA ALA A 963 12.39 -6.50 24.99
C ALA A 963 12.63 -7.16 23.61
N PRO A 964 13.77 -6.93 22.93
CA PRO A 964 14.04 -7.55 21.62
C PRO A 964 14.25 -9.07 21.68
N LEU A 965 14.57 -9.63 22.86
CA LEU A 965 14.91 -11.04 23.06
C LEU A 965 13.68 -11.93 23.31
N PHE A 966 12.48 -11.36 23.50
CA PHE A 966 11.24 -12.12 23.73
C PHE A 966 10.47 -12.30 22.42
N PHE A 967 9.96 -13.51 22.17
CA PHE A 967 9.24 -13.89 20.95
C PHE A 967 7.82 -14.42 21.23
N ASP A 968 6.92 -14.25 20.24
CA ASP A 968 5.60 -14.88 20.16
C ASP A 968 5.54 -15.81 18.92
N ALA A 969 5.65 -17.14 19.12
CA ALA A 969 5.40 -18.14 18.08
C ALA A 969 4.05 -18.84 18.25
N PHE A 970 3.43 -19.19 17.13
CA PHE A 970 2.28 -20.09 17.05
C PHE A 970 2.64 -21.33 16.23
N THR A 971 2.17 -22.50 16.66
CA THR A 971 2.22 -23.73 15.84
C THR A 971 1.16 -23.70 14.74
N ASP A 972 1.33 -24.53 13.69
CA ASP A 972 0.44 -24.64 12.52
C ASP A 972 -1.04 -24.97 12.84
N ASP A 973 -1.34 -25.39 14.07
CA ASP A 973 -2.71 -25.68 14.56
C ASP A 973 -3.34 -24.51 15.34
N GLY A 974 -2.64 -23.37 15.50
CA GLY A 974 -3.18 -22.14 16.09
C GLY A 974 -3.49 -22.19 17.60
N GLU A 975 -3.28 -23.33 18.28
CA GLU A 975 -3.66 -23.51 19.69
C GLU A 975 -2.48 -23.68 20.66
N SER A 976 -1.24 -23.88 20.18
CA SER A 976 -0.06 -24.00 21.05
C SER A 976 0.98 -22.90 20.80
N ARG A 977 1.44 -22.27 21.90
CA ARG A 977 2.55 -21.30 21.91
C ARG A 977 3.84 -21.99 22.34
N LEU A 978 4.94 -21.70 21.64
CA LEU A 978 6.29 -22.16 21.98
C LEU A 978 7.15 -20.96 22.42
N PHE A 979 7.92 -21.13 23.50
CA PHE A 979 8.89 -20.14 23.99
C PHE A 979 10.30 -20.55 23.58
N SER A 980 11.16 -19.58 23.23
CA SER A 980 12.55 -19.88 22.88
C SER A 980 13.53 -18.74 23.17
N ILE A 981 14.75 -19.13 23.56
CA ILE A 981 15.96 -18.31 23.51
C ILE A 981 16.80 -18.87 22.36
N PRO A 982 17.34 -18.06 21.44
CA PRO A 982 18.08 -18.57 20.30
C PRO A 982 19.43 -19.20 20.74
N ILE A 983 19.60 -20.50 20.51
CA ILE A 983 20.91 -21.19 20.55
C ILE A 983 21.18 -21.78 19.15
N PHE A 984 22.31 -21.40 18.54
CA PHE A 984 22.64 -21.78 17.18
C PHE A 984 23.58 -23.00 17.13
N HIS A 985 23.08 -24.13 16.63
CA HIS A 985 23.91 -25.27 16.21
C HIS A 985 23.86 -25.47 14.69
N GLY A 986 25.04 -25.60 14.05
CA GLY A 986 25.46 -26.63 13.06
C GLY A 986 24.62 -26.95 11.82
N ASN A 987 23.42 -26.39 11.70
CA ASN A 987 22.38 -26.77 10.75
C ASN A 987 21.59 -25.53 10.29
N GLY A 988 21.98 -24.31 10.72
CA GLY A 988 21.34 -23.07 10.27
C GLY A 988 19.82 -23.05 10.51
N LYS A 989 19.32 -23.98 11.33
CA LYS A 989 17.98 -23.95 11.91
C LYS A 989 18.16 -23.50 13.36
N PRO A 990 17.35 -22.55 13.86
CA PRO A 990 17.29 -22.28 15.28
C PRO A 990 16.84 -23.55 15.99
N TYR A 991 17.53 -23.95 17.06
CA TYR A 991 17.05 -25.00 17.95
C TYR A 991 16.34 -24.37 19.15
N PHE A 992 15.30 -25.04 19.64
CA PHE A 992 14.49 -24.63 20.79
C PHE A 992 14.89 -25.45 22.02
N ALA A 993 15.26 -24.81 23.12
CA ALA A 993 15.40 -25.48 24.41
C ALA A 993 14.01 -25.69 25.02
N ILE A 994 13.57 -26.94 25.19
CA ILE A 994 12.42 -27.29 26.01
C ILE A 994 12.97 -27.95 27.27
N VAL A 995 12.65 -27.41 28.45
CA VAL A 995 13.00 -28.07 29.72
C VAL A 995 11.86 -28.97 30.17
N THR A 996 12.23 -30.18 30.58
CA THR A 996 11.36 -31.19 31.18
C THR A 996 11.74 -31.37 32.66
N ASP A 997 10.81 -31.93 33.45
CA ASP A 997 10.95 -32.08 34.90
C ASP A 997 11.86 -33.27 35.32
N ASP A 998 12.51 -33.96 34.38
CA ASP A 998 13.40 -35.11 34.66
C ASP A 998 14.87 -34.67 34.80
N PRO A 999 15.48 -34.76 35.99
CA PRO A 999 16.88 -34.36 36.22
C PRO A 999 17.91 -35.16 35.40
N VAL A 1000 17.56 -36.35 34.92
CA VAL A 1000 18.46 -37.25 34.17
C VAL A 1000 18.44 -36.95 32.67
N GLN A 1001 17.38 -36.32 32.15
CA GLN A 1001 17.25 -35.94 30.73
C GLN A 1001 17.53 -34.46 30.45
N ARG A 1002 17.94 -33.68 31.47
CA ARG A 1002 18.22 -32.23 31.41
C ARG A 1002 19.20 -31.77 30.31
N THR A 1003 19.83 -32.65 29.55
CA THR A 1003 20.88 -32.29 28.59
C THR A 1003 20.72 -32.80 27.16
N GLN A 1004 19.63 -33.48 26.76
CA GLN A 1004 19.68 -34.22 25.48
C GLN A 1004 18.41 -34.25 24.61
N SER A 1005 17.58 -33.20 24.57
CA SER A 1005 16.50 -33.17 23.56
C SER A 1005 16.36 -31.83 22.85
N LEU A 1006 16.50 -31.87 21.53
CA LEU A 1006 16.25 -30.76 20.60
C LEU A 1006 14.92 -31.03 19.88
N TYR A 1007 14.09 -30.01 19.68
CA TYR A 1007 12.85 -30.18 18.92
C TYR A 1007 13.06 -29.80 17.44
N ASP A 1008 12.85 -30.76 16.51
CA ASP A 1008 12.81 -30.51 15.06
C ASP A 1008 11.33 -30.53 14.57
N PRO A 1009 10.85 -29.48 13.88
CA PRO A 1009 9.43 -29.35 13.50
C PRO A 1009 8.94 -30.37 12.47
N THR A 1010 9.85 -31.12 11.83
CA THR A 1010 9.51 -32.19 10.88
C THR A 1010 9.42 -33.57 11.51
N ILE A 1011 10.01 -33.80 12.68
CA ILE A 1011 10.15 -35.15 13.28
C ILE A 1011 9.92 -35.21 14.81
N GLY A 1012 9.73 -34.10 15.50
CA GLY A 1012 9.47 -34.04 16.95
C GLY A 1012 10.74 -33.91 17.80
N LEU A 1013 10.67 -34.35 19.07
CA LEU A 1013 11.82 -34.38 19.99
C LEU A 1013 12.88 -35.36 19.47
N VAL A 1014 14.11 -34.88 19.33
CA VAL A 1014 15.27 -35.66 18.88
C VAL A 1014 16.22 -35.83 20.05
N ASP A 1015 16.58 -37.08 20.37
CA ASP A 1015 17.62 -37.40 21.35
C ASP A 1015 18.98 -36.90 20.84
N GLY A 1016 19.54 -35.92 21.53
CA GLY A 1016 20.79 -35.25 21.16
C GLY A 1016 22.02 -36.06 21.55
N LYS A 1017 22.73 -36.63 20.57
CA LYS A 1017 24.19 -36.81 20.70
C LYS A 1017 24.88 -35.53 20.29
N GLY A 1018 25.71 -35.03 21.20
CA GLY A 1018 26.30 -33.70 21.15
C GLY A 1018 26.99 -33.33 19.84
N THR A 1019 26.78 -32.10 19.42
CA THR A 1019 27.80 -31.04 19.53
C THR A 1019 27.05 -29.70 19.49
N GLY A 1020 27.75 -28.56 19.40
CA GLY A 1020 27.30 -27.23 18.97
C GLY A 1020 26.08 -26.53 19.60
N GLY A 1021 25.99 -26.45 20.92
CA GLY A 1021 25.51 -25.18 21.48
C GLY A 1021 26.47 -24.02 21.14
N LEU A 1022 26.08 -22.80 21.50
CA LEU A 1022 27.05 -21.81 21.96
C LEU A 1022 28.12 -22.54 22.79
N ASP A 1023 29.40 -22.26 22.52
CA ASP A 1023 30.51 -22.94 23.18
C ASP A 1023 30.67 -22.42 24.61
N VAL A 1024 29.72 -22.74 25.47
CA VAL A 1024 29.77 -22.60 26.92
C VAL A 1024 29.76 -24.00 27.49
N ASN A 1025 30.95 -24.57 27.63
CA ASN A 1025 31.12 -25.79 28.40
C ASN A 1025 31.51 -25.39 29.82
N THR A 1026 30.52 -25.05 30.63
CA THR A 1026 30.63 -25.05 32.09
C THR A 1026 30.48 -26.49 32.57
N ASP A 1027 31.54 -27.29 32.42
CA ASP A 1027 31.91 -28.35 33.39
C ASP A 1027 33.21 -29.03 32.97
N ASP A 1028 34.29 -28.33 33.33
CA ASP A 1028 35.54 -28.79 33.94
C ASP A 1028 36.39 -29.89 33.29
N ARG A 1029 37.72 -29.66 33.33
CA ARG A 1029 38.82 -30.63 33.52
C ARG A 1029 38.64 -32.04 32.94
N PHE A 1030 39.62 -32.48 32.12
CA PHE A 1030 39.78 -33.83 31.53
C PHE A 1030 39.08 -34.03 30.18
N SER A 1031 39.64 -33.54 29.07
CA SER A 1031 40.67 -34.32 28.37
C SER A 1031 41.43 -33.42 27.38
N GLY A 1032 42.72 -33.28 27.68
CA GLY A 1032 43.80 -32.63 26.92
C GLY A 1032 43.48 -32.07 25.53
N ASP A 1033 43.56 -30.74 25.47
CA ASP A 1033 44.29 -30.00 24.45
C ASP A 1033 43.62 -29.83 23.07
N MET A 1034 42.81 -28.77 22.95
CA MET A 1034 42.52 -27.96 21.74
C MET A 1034 42.01 -26.58 22.18
N ASP A 1035 42.95 -25.65 22.33
CA ASP A 1035 42.88 -24.35 22.98
C ASP A 1035 41.73 -23.38 22.59
N ARG A 1036 40.99 -22.98 23.63
CA ARG A 1036 40.28 -21.69 23.93
C ARG A 1036 39.34 -21.09 22.86
N ARG A 1037 38.04 -21.38 23.00
CA ARG A 1037 36.94 -20.80 22.22
C ARG A 1037 36.17 -19.76 23.08
N TYR A 1038 36.44 -18.45 22.86
CA TYR A 1038 35.84 -17.22 23.44
C TYR A 1038 35.74 -17.09 24.99
N SER A 1039 35.95 -15.90 25.57
CA SER A 1039 35.77 -15.65 27.02
C SER A 1039 34.31 -15.34 27.37
N GLU A 1040 33.93 -15.48 28.65
CA GLU A 1040 32.61 -15.04 29.16
C GLU A 1040 32.32 -13.58 28.80
N ASP A 1041 33.34 -12.71 28.86
CA ASP A 1041 33.24 -11.32 28.45
C ASP A 1041 32.89 -11.17 26.96
N HIS A 1042 33.47 -11.99 26.06
CA HIS A 1042 33.15 -11.94 24.63
C HIS A 1042 31.69 -12.32 24.36
N LEU A 1043 31.16 -13.30 25.11
CA LEU A 1043 29.77 -13.74 24.98
C LEU A 1043 28.81 -12.69 25.53
N ALA A 1044 29.13 -12.10 26.67
CA ALA A 1044 28.33 -11.05 27.27
C ALA A 1044 28.29 -9.80 26.36
N TRP A 1045 29.42 -9.42 25.78
CA TRP A 1045 29.48 -8.38 24.75
C TRP A 1045 28.70 -8.74 23.49
N ALA A 1046 28.70 -9.99 23.05
CA ALA A 1046 27.93 -10.42 21.89
C ALA A 1046 26.41 -10.30 22.12
N ILE A 1047 25.93 -10.69 23.31
CA ILE A 1047 24.53 -10.50 23.72
C ILE A 1047 24.19 -9.01 23.76
N ALA A 1048 25.09 -8.18 24.30
CA ALA A 1048 24.95 -6.74 24.29
C ALA A 1048 24.84 -6.17 22.87
N GLY A 1049 25.64 -6.69 21.93
CA GLY A 1049 25.60 -6.31 20.54
C GLY A 1049 24.28 -6.67 19.88
N MET A 1050 23.70 -7.84 20.18
CA MET A 1050 22.38 -8.25 19.69
C MET A 1050 21.27 -7.32 20.21
N VAL A 1051 21.32 -6.98 21.49
CA VAL A 1051 20.39 -6.04 22.12
C VAL A 1051 20.56 -4.64 21.51
N ALA A 1052 21.81 -4.19 21.36
CA ALA A 1052 22.12 -2.91 20.73
C ALA A 1052 21.61 -2.87 19.28
N LEU A 1053 21.64 -3.96 18.53
CA LEU A 1053 21.13 -4.04 17.16
C LEU A 1053 19.59 -4.12 17.07
N GLY A 1054 18.88 -4.26 18.20
CA GLY A 1054 17.44 -4.49 18.20
C GLY A 1054 17.03 -5.74 17.41
N MET A 1055 17.92 -6.75 17.35
CA MET A 1055 17.66 -8.00 16.63
C MET A 1055 16.48 -8.71 17.31
N PRO A 1056 15.37 -8.97 16.60
CA PRO A 1056 14.19 -9.52 17.25
C PRO A 1056 14.30 -11.04 17.41
N GLY A 1057 13.53 -11.56 18.35
CA GLY A 1057 13.29 -12.99 18.54
C GLY A 1057 12.36 -13.64 17.51
N ASP A 1058 11.87 -12.94 16.48
CA ASP A 1058 11.00 -13.52 15.45
C ASP A 1058 11.72 -13.97 14.17
N GLU A 1059 11.14 -14.96 13.49
CA GLU A 1059 11.65 -15.52 12.24
C GLU A 1059 11.62 -14.55 11.03
N ASN A 1060 11.04 -13.36 11.22
CA ASN A 1060 10.98 -12.25 10.25
C ASN A 1060 11.78 -11.03 10.69
N GLY A 1061 12.74 -11.25 11.59
CA GLY A 1061 13.53 -10.21 12.19
C GLY A 1061 14.40 -9.42 11.23
N SER A 1062 14.85 -8.24 11.67
CA SER A 1062 15.83 -7.45 10.92
C SER A 1062 17.06 -8.29 10.59
N GLY A 1063 17.28 -8.52 9.30
CA GLY A 1063 18.40 -9.29 8.78
C GLY A 1063 18.15 -10.78 8.56
N VAL A 1064 16.97 -11.34 8.90
CA VAL A 1064 16.63 -12.76 8.68
C VAL A 1064 15.68 -12.93 7.48
N ARG A 1065 16.16 -13.53 6.38
CA ARG A 1065 15.33 -13.87 5.19
C ARG A 1065 15.56 -15.32 4.80
N ASP A 1066 14.50 -16.08 4.53
CA ASP A 1066 14.57 -17.51 4.19
C ASP A 1066 15.36 -18.35 5.23
N ARG A 1067 15.23 -18.00 6.52
CA ARG A 1067 15.99 -18.59 7.65
C ARG A 1067 17.51 -18.32 7.61
N GLN A 1068 17.95 -17.25 6.95
CA GLN A 1068 19.35 -16.82 6.89
C GLN A 1068 19.52 -15.46 7.57
N LEU A 1069 20.37 -15.39 8.61
CA LEU A 1069 20.79 -14.14 9.24
C LEU A 1069 21.92 -13.49 8.42
N THR A 1070 21.72 -12.24 8.00
CA THR A 1070 22.69 -11.46 7.23
C THR A 1070 23.07 -10.21 8.03
N LEU A 1071 24.33 -10.11 8.46
CA LEU A 1071 24.89 -8.89 9.05
C LEU A 1071 25.99 -8.35 8.14
N THR A 1072 25.99 -7.04 7.90
CA THR A 1072 27.08 -6.36 7.20
C THR A 1072 28.24 -6.14 8.17
N ALA A 1073 29.43 -6.58 7.81
CA ALA A 1073 30.66 -6.19 8.49
C ALA A 1073 31.14 -4.85 7.91
N PRO A 1074 31.11 -3.73 8.67
CA PRO A 1074 31.53 -2.44 8.13
C PRO A 1074 33.05 -2.47 7.88
N THR A 1075 33.49 -2.40 6.62
CA THR A 1075 34.93 -2.34 6.29
C THR A 1075 35.54 -0.96 6.50
N GLU A 1076 34.69 0.07 6.59
CA GLU A 1076 35.05 1.44 6.95
C GLU A 1076 34.63 1.74 8.40
N TRP A 1077 35.14 2.86 8.96
CA TRP A 1077 34.79 3.29 10.30
C TRP A 1077 33.30 3.66 10.40
N SER A 1078 32.52 2.86 11.11
CA SER A 1078 31.08 3.03 11.29
C SER A 1078 30.70 3.18 12.77
N THR A 1079 29.81 4.12 13.05
CA THR A 1079 29.17 4.32 14.35
C THR A 1079 28.18 3.18 14.66
N LEU A 1080 27.76 3.04 15.92
CA LEU A 1080 26.77 2.04 16.32
C LEU A 1080 25.48 2.16 15.51
N GLU A 1081 25.08 3.39 15.25
CA GLU A 1081 23.85 3.73 14.56
C GLU A 1081 23.92 3.42 13.07
N GLU A 1082 25.06 3.69 12.42
CA GLU A 1082 25.29 3.26 11.03
C GLU A 1082 25.25 1.73 10.93
N ILE A 1083 25.80 1.02 11.91
CA ILE A 1083 25.76 -0.45 11.98
C ILE A 1083 24.33 -0.96 12.18
N GLN A 1084 23.53 -0.37 13.06
CA GLN A 1084 22.10 -0.66 13.19
C GLN A 1084 21.38 -0.46 11.85
N ASP A 1085 21.63 0.65 11.16
CA ASP A 1085 21.03 0.94 9.85
C ASP A 1085 21.44 -0.09 8.78
N PHE A 1086 22.70 -0.53 8.77
CA PHE A 1086 23.19 -1.59 7.88
C PHE A 1086 22.50 -2.94 8.13
N VAL A 1087 22.28 -3.31 9.40
CA VAL A 1087 21.62 -4.57 9.78
C VAL A 1087 20.12 -4.55 9.44
N MET A 1088 19.51 -3.37 9.45
CA MET A 1088 18.10 -3.16 9.11
C MET A 1088 17.85 -3.08 7.57
N SER A 1089 18.91 -3.22 6.75
CA SER A 1089 18.90 -3.04 5.30
C SER A 1089 19.10 -4.40 4.55
N PRO A 1090 18.15 -4.90 3.73
CA PRO A 1090 18.26 -6.19 2.97
C PRO A 1090 19.36 -6.31 1.85
N ILE A 1091 20.63 -6.44 2.21
CA ILE A 1091 21.82 -6.41 1.33
C ILE A 1091 21.70 -7.21 0.01
N SER A 1092 21.79 -6.53 -1.15
CA SER A 1092 22.00 -7.19 -2.47
C SER A 1092 23.36 -6.88 -3.10
N THR A 1093 24.20 -6.03 -2.48
CA THR A 1093 25.47 -5.58 -3.09
C THR A 1093 26.63 -5.34 -2.10
N LEU A 1094 26.58 -5.85 -0.87
CA LEU A 1094 27.72 -5.80 0.08
C LEU A 1094 28.24 -7.21 0.35
N PRO A 1095 29.53 -7.41 0.69
CA PRO A 1095 30.11 -8.72 0.93
C PRO A 1095 29.23 -9.54 1.89
N ILE A 1096 28.64 -10.60 1.36
CA ILE A 1096 27.63 -11.42 2.03
C ILE A 1096 28.33 -12.58 2.73
N TYR A 1097 28.00 -12.87 3.99
CA TYR A 1097 28.34 -14.16 4.60
C TYR A 1097 27.27 -15.18 4.18
N LYS A 1098 27.61 -16.16 3.33
CA LYS A 1098 26.67 -17.25 2.98
C LYS A 1098 26.92 -18.48 3.81
N TRP A 1099 25.83 -19.21 4.02
CA TRP A 1099 25.86 -20.58 4.45
C TRP A 1099 26.24 -21.55 3.29
N ARG A 1100 27.07 -22.57 3.54
CA ARG A 1100 27.27 -23.72 2.63
C ARG A 1100 27.22 -25.07 3.39
N ASP A 1101 26.55 -26.06 2.79
CA ASP A 1101 26.62 -27.47 3.23
C ASP A 1101 28.02 -28.04 2.96
N GLN A 1102 28.68 -28.60 3.98
CA GLN A 1102 29.85 -29.46 3.77
C GLN A 1102 29.55 -30.89 4.28
N PRO A 1103 29.50 -31.91 3.40
CA PRO A 1103 29.30 -33.28 3.84
C PRO A 1103 30.56 -33.80 4.53
N THR A 1104 30.44 -34.21 5.80
CA THR A 1104 31.48 -34.97 6.50
C THR A 1104 31.02 -36.40 6.74
N ARG A 1105 31.99 -37.34 6.77
CA ARG A 1105 31.75 -38.79 6.73
C ARG A 1105 31.08 -39.40 7.98
N GLN A 1106 30.78 -38.64 9.03
CA GLN A 1106 30.32 -39.22 10.30
C GLN A 1106 29.04 -38.63 10.93
N SER A 1107 28.44 -37.55 10.39
CA SER A 1107 27.15 -37.05 10.91
C SER A 1107 26.14 -36.61 9.85
N GLY A 1108 26.36 -36.93 8.58
CA GLY A 1108 25.36 -36.73 7.53
C GLY A 1108 25.11 -35.27 7.12
N GLN A 1109 25.49 -34.26 7.91
CA GLN A 1109 25.64 -32.85 7.53
C GLN A 1109 26.14 -32.06 8.74
N ILE A 1110 27.28 -31.37 8.61
CA ILE A 1110 27.66 -30.27 9.51
C ILE A 1110 27.74 -29.02 8.66
N LYS A 1111 27.07 -27.95 9.09
CA LYS A 1111 27.16 -26.63 8.48
C LYS A 1111 28.28 -25.84 9.14
N VAL A 1112 29.18 -25.33 8.30
CA VAL A 1112 30.31 -24.49 8.73
C VAL A 1112 30.06 -23.06 8.26
N TRP A 1113 30.43 -22.11 9.11
CA TRP A 1113 30.41 -20.67 8.82
C TRP A 1113 31.64 -20.32 7.97
N GLU A 1114 31.47 -19.82 6.75
CA GLU A 1114 32.57 -19.31 5.92
C GLU A 1114 32.28 -17.87 5.47
N PRO A 1115 33.25 -16.94 5.58
CA PRO A 1115 33.18 -15.65 4.89
C PRO A 1115 33.15 -15.88 3.37
N ILE A 1116 32.24 -15.23 2.64
CA ILE A 1116 32.47 -15.04 1.19
C ILE A 1116 33.44 -13.88 1.09
N MET A 1117 34.73 -14.17 0.95
CA MET A 1117 35.59 -13.22 0.24
C MET A 1117 35.38 -13.51 -1.24
N ASP A 1118 35.01 -12.50 -2.01
CA ASP A 1118 34.94 -12.59 -3.47
C ASP A 1118 36.27 -13.15 -3.97
N SER A 1119 36.26 -14.40 -4.42
CA SER A 1119 37.33 -14.89 -5.28
C SER A 1119 36.95 -14.47 -6.70
N SER A 1120 37.34 -13.23 -7.05
CA SER A 1120 37.27 -12.58 -8.37
C SER A 1120 35.90 -12.34 -9.00
#